data_AF-A0A7Y4IPS6-F1
#
_entry.id   AF-A0A7Y4IPS6-F1
#
_cell.length_a   1.000
_cell.length_b   1.000
_cell.length_c   1.000
_cell.angle_alpha   90.00
_cell.angle_beta   90.00
_cell.angle_gamma   90.00
#
_symmetry.space_group_name_H-M   'P 1'
#
loop_
_entity.id
_entity.type
_entity.pdbx_description
1 polymer ?
#
loop_
_entity_poly.entity_id
_entity_poly.type
_entity_poly.pdbx_seq_one_letter_code
_entity_poly.pdbx_strand_id
1 'polypeptide(L)'
;MSAPRRWFLVLLLLVAGCDDDAVAPPPGPSAVVDAGAGEVLGRLEGVSGDVRLERGGKRAPAEEGPLYGGDAVETAAGGVATVRFPDGRSVEVGPDARFALGSDSGGIVLQVERGILLSRVPAGAARTGQGSKVALTIRTPFGLTRVGADEPSEVRVQVAEDAGRVEVRLGAIEFVGRDGKTLRASEGDAVEVTSGRTELVARGARVLELAPIPVTVRLASGRAEVRARGASDWRPVAKQGEVLAPGGSVRTRRGGSAVLALEGSATVASLGSDAELVLTSAEQGDASDEARFDLLRGWLNLQLARGRTSRLVLPGLQVEGGGEARLAVRRTAAGYLVDALTGQVTLVRGDARQALRAGERATVDASSAQAPRVEPLAPAPLALGVVDGAEVFHPGLQDVAITWEGEGEATVEVAEDAAFTRPVLSGTVYRPFINVPAPARGMLHWRVRRKDGTQVSGSASFAPERAVRSLARVRNVVPEGPEKTTIFYQDKPPAVTFTYASETSAARYRVAVYRAGALDTPVAERTVTEARAALDAGALSEGNYLWSVTPLSATGAQLKGGRMNKLELVYDNSVPVLMVSTPRNGQAAGAKVRAAGVAPVDARLSINGRPVALDGKHRFNTWAEPVGSPPVLVFKMTRPGAPAVHMVRTLKQRGP
;
A
#
# COMPACT_ATOMS: atom_id res chain seq x y z
N MET A 1 -23.88 16.53 71.47
CA MET A 1 -24.87 15.46 71.69
C MET A 1 -24.67 14.42 70.61
N SER A 2 -24.57 13.12 70.82
CA SER A 2 -24.07 12.27 71.91
C SER A 2 -23.73 10.95 71.20
N ALA A 3 -22.67 10.27 71.63
CA ALA A 3 -22.35 8.90 71.21
C ALA A 3 -23.50 7.92 71.53
N PRO A 4 -23.38 6.62 71.19
CA PRO A 4 -22.66 5.79 72.14
C PRO A 4 -21.71 4.73 71.55
N ARG A 5 -20.60 4.58 72.27
CA ARG A 5 -19.72 3.41 72.41
C ARG A 5 -20.48 2.19 72.96
N ARG A 6 -19.93 0.99 72.74
CA ARG A 6 -19.61 -0.05 73.77
C ARG A 6 -18.73 -1.13 73.11
N TRP A 7 -17.44 -1.24 73.47
CA TRP A 7 -16.86 -2.02 74.60
C TRP A 7 -16.58 -3.49 74.15
N PHE A 8 -15.38 -4.08 74.25
CA PHE A 8 -14.43 -4.27 75.36
C PHE A 8 -12.99 -4.45 74.79
N LEU A 9 -11.90 -3.85 75.30
CA LEU A 9 -11.07 -4.22 76.49
C LEU A 9 -10.48 -5.66 76.35
N VAL A 10 -9.17 -5.98 76.47
CA VAL A 10 -8.16 -5.56 77.48
C VAL A 10 -6.78 -6.21 77.20
N LEU A 11 -5.69 -5.46 77.54
CA LEU A 11 -4.32 -5.79 78.03
C LEU A 11 -3.47 -6.91 77.36
N LEU A 12 -2.13 -6.92 77.38
CA LEU A 12 -1.10 -6.32 78.26
C LEU A 12 0.26 -6.33 77.54
N LEU A 13 1.12 -5.33 77.84
CA LEU A 13 2.56 -5.30 77.57
C LEU A 13 3.33 -6.41 78.33
N LEU A 14 4.47 -6.86 77.79
CA LEU A 14 5.83 -6.69 78.38
C LEU A 14 6.90 -7.61 77.74
N VAL A 15 7.99 -6.96 77.30
CA VAL A 15 9.42 -7.29 77.55
C VAL A 15 10.23 -8.15 76.54
N ALA A 16 11.43 -7.62 76.31
CA ALA A 16 12.57 -8.17 75.57
C ALA A 16 13.12 -9.49 76.14
N GLY A 17 13.67 -10.32 75.28
CA GLY A 17 14.48 -11.49 75.64
C GLY A 17 15.12 -12.12 74.40
N CYS A 18 16.44 -12.31 74.45
CA CYS A 18 17.28 -12.96 73.44
C CYS A 18 17.11 -14.49 73.38
N ASP A 19 17.63 -15.03 72.28
CA ASP A 19 18.15 -16.38 72.02
C ASP A 19 17.22 -17.58 72.18
N ASP A 20 16.91 -18.24 71.06
CA ASP A 20 17.66 -19.41 70.57
C ASP A 20 16.79 -20.08 69.49
N ASP A 21 17.26 -20.15 68.25
CA ASP A 21 16.67 -21.12 67.32
C ASP A 21 17.67 -21.62 66.27
N ALA A 22 17.83 -22.95 66.33
CA ALA A 22 18.12 -23.90 65.26
C ALA A 22 19.44 -23.76 64.48
N VAL A 23 20.42 -24.53 64.95
CA VAL A 23 21.58 -24.98 64.17
C VAL A 23 21.12 -25.79 62.95
N ALA A 24 21.39 -25.27 61.76
CA ALA A 24 21.32 -25.99 60.48
C ALA A 24 22.53 -26.94 60.31
N PRO A 25 22.40 -28.07 59.58
CA PRO A 25 23.42 -29.11 59.52
C PRO A 25 24.68 -28.65 58.76
N PRO A 26 25.87 -29.21 59.09
CA PRO A 26 27.12 -28.81 58.47
C PRO A 26 27.16 -29.16 56.97
N PRO A 27 27.71 -28.28 56.12
CA PRO A 27 27.94 -28.58 54.70
C PRO A 27 28.95 -29.71 54.55
N GLY A 28 28.68 -30.61 53.61
CA GLY A 28 29.53 -31.77 53.29
C GLY A 28 30.94 -31.36 52.84
N PRO A 29 31.91 -32.31 52.91
CA PRO A 29 33.32 -32.01 52.76
C PRO A 29 33.63 -31.46 51.37
N SER A 30 34.09 -30.22 51.33
CA SER A 30 34.74 -29.63 50.16
C SER A 30 36.08 -30.34 49.96
N ALA A 31 36.29 -30.89 48.77
CA ALA A 31 37.53 -31.55 48.39
C ALA A 31 38.70 -30.56 48.51
N VAL A 32 39.69 -30.93 49.31
CA VAL A 32 40.95 -30.20 49.48
C VAL A 32 41.77 -30.37 48.20
N VAL A 33 42.12 -29.25 47.54
CA VAL A 33 43.16 -29.23 46.52
C VAL A 33 44.41 -28.62 47.15
N ASP A 34 45.52 -29.33 46.99
CA ASP A 34 46.83 -29.12 47.61
C ASP A 34 47.40 -27.72 47.33
N ALA A 35 47.82 -27.03 48.39
CA ALA A 35 48.39 -25.68 48.34
C ALA A 35 49.92 -25.76 48.13
N GLY A 36 50.34 -26.05 46.90
CA GLY A 36 51.72 -25.84 46.46
C GLY A 36 51.99 -24.36 46.20
N ALA A 37 53.23 -23.90 46.39
CA ALA A 37 53.68 -22.54 46.08
C ALA A 37 53.26 -22.16 44.64
N GLY A 38 52.16 -21.42 44.53
CA GLY A 38 51.34 -21.44 43.33
C GLY A 38 51.86 -20.53 42.22
N GLU A 39 51.57 -20.93 40.98
CA GLU A 39 51.65 -20.05 39.82
C GLU A 39 50.76 -18.82 40.03
N VAL A 40 51.26 -17.63 39.72
CA VAL A 40 50.47 -16.39 39.76
C VAL A 40 49.53 -16.41 38.57
N LEU A 41 48.23 -16.62 38.83
CA LEU A 41 47.21 -16.70 37.79
C LEU A 41 46.58 -15.33 37.52
N GLY A 42 46.63 -14.40 38.46
CA GLY A 42 46.13 -13.04 38.28
C GLY A 42 46.67 -12.08 39.33
N ARG A 43 46.30 -10.81 39.22
CA ARG A 43 46.61 -9.78 40.20
C ARG A 43 45.32 -9.06 40.58
N LEU A 44 45.06 -8.95 41.88
CA LEU A 44 44.03 -8.08 42.41
C LEU A 44 44.56 -6.63 42.33
N GLU A 45 43.97 -5.80 41.47
CA GLU A 45 44.40 -4.42 41.17
C GLU A 45 43.47 -3.35 41.75
N GLY A 46 42.29 -3.74 42.26
CA GLY A 46 41.38 -2.80 42.88
C GLY A 46 40.47 -3.50 43.86
N VAL A 47 40.42 -2.98 45.08
CA VAL A 47 39.58 -3.50 46.16
C VAL A 47 38.84 -2.32 46.80
N SER A 48 37.51 -2.42 46.88
CA SER A 48 36.67 -1.41 47.51
C SER A 48 35.59 -2.10 48.34
N GLY A 49 35.27 -1.56 49.53
CA GLY A 49 34.32 -2.18 50.46
C GLY A 49 34.89 -3.39 51.22
N ASP A 50 34.02 -4.25 51.75
CA ASP A 50 34.45 -5.49 52.42
C ASP A 50 34.68 -6.59 51.36
N VAL A 51 35.96 -6.90 51.15
CA VAL A 51 36.43 -7.96 50.27
C VAL A 51 37.37 -8.85 51.06
N ARG A 52 37.16 -10.17 50.98
CA ARG A 52 37.95 -11.18 51.69
C ARG A 52 38.67 -12.07 50.70
N LEU A 53 39.93 -12.37 50.99
CA LEU A 53 40.74 -13.35 50.28
C LEU A 53 40.85 -14.60 51.17
N GLU A 54 40.51 -15.75 50.61
CA GLU A 54 40.72 -17.07 51.18
C GLU A 54 41.91 -17.74 50.50
N ARG A 55 42.95 -18.05 51.27
CA ARG A 55 44.17 -18.71 50.78
C ARG A 55 44.54 -19.84 51.72
N GLY A 56 44.68 -21.05 51.18
CA GLY A 56 44.98 -22.26 51.98
C GLY A 56 43.98 -22.48 53.12
N GLY A 57 42.70 -22.19 52.87
CA GLY A 57 41.60 -22.30 53.85
C GLY A 57 41.54 -21.20 54.92
N LYS A 58 42.44 -20.21 54.90
CA LYS A 58 42.41 -19.06 55.82
C LYS A 58 41.83 -17.83 55.13
N ARG A 59 40.88 -17.16 55.78
CA ARG A 59 40.24 -15.92 55.29
C ARG A 59 40.84 -14.69 55.95
N ALA A 60 41.20 -13.69 55.15
CA ALA A 60 41.68 -12.39 55.59
C ALA A 60 41.06 -11.27 54.72
N PRO A 61 41.07 -9.99 55.16
CA PRO A 61 40.82 -8.86 54.25
C PRO A 61 41.70 -8.96 53.00
N ALA A 62 41.11 -8.70 51.83
CA ALA A 62 41.85 -8.72 50.58
C ALA A 62 42.65 -7.42 50.42
N GLU A 63 43.92 -7.55 50.06
CA GLU A 63 44.79 -6.44 49.66
C GLU A 63 45.20 -6.62 48.19
N GLU A 64 45.51 -5.52 47.50
CA GLU A 64 46.03 -5.58 46.14
C GLU A 64 47.32 -6.42 46.10
N GLY A 65 47.42 -7.31 45.11
CA GLY A 65 48.52 -8.27 45.07
C GLY A 65 48.27 -9.48 44.18
N PRO A 66 49.24 -10.40 44.12
CA PRO A 66 49.12 -11.62 43.31
C PRO A 66 48.04 -12.56 43.86
N LEU A 67 47.24 -13.10 42.94
CA LEU A 67 46.32 -14.21 43.16
C LEU A 67 46.92 -15.49 42.56
N TYR A 68 46.90 -16.55 43.35
CA TYR A 68 47.44 -17.86 43.02
C TYR A 68 46.33 -18.86 42.74
N GLY A 69 46.68 -19.98 42.09
CA GLY A 69 45.77 -21.13 42.00
C GLY A 69 45.35 -21.59 43.41
N GLY A 70 44.04 -21.79 43.59
CA GLY A 70 43.43 -22.16 44.87
C GLY A 70 42.96 -20.97 45.73
N ASP A 71 43.27 -19.73 45.34
CA ASP A 71 42.73 -18.55 46.03
C ASP A 71 41.23 -18.38 45.73
N ALA A 72 40.45 -17.96 46.73
CA ALA A 72 39.07 -17.52 46.54
C ALA A 72 38.86 -16.10 47.05
N VAL A 73 38.08 -15.31 46.31
CA VAL A 73 37.76 -13.92 46.67
C VAL A 73 36.26 -13.81 46.88
N GLU A 74 35.87 -13.13 47.95
CA GLU A 74 34.48 -12.92 48.37
C GLU A 74 34.23 -11.43 48.61
N THR A 75 33.16 -10.89 48.02
CA THR A 75 32.72 -9.50 48.16
C THR A 75 31.38 -9.45 48.91
N ALA A 76 31.22 -8.50 49.85
CA ALA A 76 29.94 -8.27 50.54
C ALA A 76 29.00 -7.33 49.73
N ALA A 77 27.86 -6.93 50.31
CA ALA A 77 26.82 -6.10 49.69
C ALA A 77 27.25 -4.70 49.18
N GLY A 78 28.49 -4.30 49.41
CA GLY A 78 29.12 -3.10 48.82
C GLY A 78 30.57 -3.34 48.38
N GLY A 79 31.01 -4.60 48.33
CA GLY A 79 32.36 -5.00 47.94
C GLY A 79 32.51 -5.03 46.43
N VAL A 80 33.63 -4.52 45.92
CA VAL A 80 34.01 -4.60 44.51
C VAL A 80 35.49 -5.00 44.44
N ALA A 81 35.80 -5.94 43.56
CA ALA A 81 37.16 -6.41 43.31
C ALA A 81 37.47 -6.39 41.82
N THR A 82 38.67 -5.95 41.43
CA THR A 82 39.14 -5.98 40.04
C THR A 82 40.37 -6.88 39.94
N VAL A 83 40.28 -7.92 39.12
CA VAL A 83 41.38 -8.85 38.84
C VAL A 83 41.92 -8.61 37.43
N ARG A 84 43.22 -8.38 37.31
CA ARG A 84 43.95 -8.37 36.04
C ARG A 84 44.64 -9.69 35.80
N PHE A 85 44.48 -10.22 34.59
CA PHE A 85 45.12 -11.44 34.15
C PHE A 85 46.37 -11.15 33.28
N PRO A 86 47.31 -12.11 33.16
CA PRO A 86 48.53 -11.94 32.36
C PRO A 86 48.30 -11.64 30.88
N ASP A 87 47.14 -12.00 30.34
CA ASP A 87 46.70 -11.71 28.97
C ASP A 87 46.15 -10.28 28.80
N GLY A 88 46.21 -9.45 29.85
CA GLY A 88 45.70 -8.08 29.85
C GLY A 88 44.20 -7.97 30.14
N ARG A 89 43.46 -9.08 30.24
CA ARG A 89 42.04 -9.10 30.60
C ARG A 89 41.83 -8.57 32.01
N SER A 90 40.77 -7.80 32.20
CA SER A 90 40.29 -7.37 33.51
C SER A 90 38.94 -8.00 33.81
N VAL A 91 38.79 -8.60 34.98
CA VAL A 91 37.50 -9.08 35.51
C VAL A 91 37.14 -8.24 36.72
N GLU A 92 36.05 -7.50 36.60
CA GLU A 92 35.46 -6.75 37.69
C GLU A 92 34.37 -7.60 38.35
N VAL A 93 34.41 -7.68 39.67
CA VAL A 93 33.55 -8.52 40.49
C VAL A 93 32.74 -7.60 41.38
N GLY A 94 31.42 -7.65 41.21
CA GLY A 94 30.45 -6.82 41.93
C GLY A 94 30.17 -7.32 43.35
N PRO A 95 29.14 -6.75 44.01
CA PRO A 95 28.77 -7.12 45.37
C PRO A 95 28.21 -8.53 45.47
N ASP A 96 28.22 -9.07 46.69
CA ASP A 96 27.68 -10.38 47.07
C ASP A 96 28.21 -11.54 46.22
N ALA A 97 29.46 -11.42 45.76
CA ALA A 97 30.07 -12.37 44.86
C ALA A 97 31.09 -13.26 45.58
N ARG A 98 31.24 -14.49 45.08
CA ARG A 98 32.32 -15.38 45.48
C ARG A 98 32.83 -16.14 44.28
N PHE A 99 34.15 -16.10 44.08
CA PHE A 99 34.80 -16.89 43.05
C PHE A 99 36.10 -17.49 43.56
N ALA A 100 36.48 -18.64 43.00
CA ALA A 100 37.79 -19.27 43.19
C ALA A 100 38.58 -19.27 41.88
N LEU A 101 39.90 -19.15 41.99
CA LEU A 101 40.82 -19.09 40.87
C LEU A 101 41.58 -20.42 40.73
N GLY A 102 41.66 -20.93 39.52
CA GLY A 102 42.43 -22.13 39.19
C GLY A 102 42.90 -22.13 37.75
N SER A 103 43.54 -23.21 37.33
CA SER A 103 43.97 -23.42 35.95
C SER A 103 43.69 -24.86 35.52
N ASP A 104 43.50 -25.05 34.22
CA ASP A 104 43.39 -26.35 33.58
C ASP A 104 44.15 -26.36 32.23
N SER A 105 44.05 -27.47 31.49
CA SER A 105 44.70 -27.59 30.17
C SER A 105 44.25 -26.55 29.13
N GLY A 106 43.14 -25.85 29.35
CA GLY A 106 42.58 -24.80 28.49
C GLY A 106 42.90 -23.37 28.93
N GLY A 107 43.54 -23.18 30.09
CA GLY A 107 43.95 -21.88 30.59
C GLY A 107 43.49 -21.61 32.02
N ILE A 108 43.06 -20.37 32.28
CA ILE A 108 42.65 -19.93 33.61
C ILE A 108 41.16 -20.22 33.81
N VAL A 109 40.83 -20.83 34.94
CA VAL A 109 39.47 -21.18 35.34
C VAL A 109 39.03 -20.27 36.49
N LEU A 110 37.92 -19.58 36.30
CA LEU A 110 37.24 -18.80 37.32
C LEU A 110 35.98 -19.55 37.74
N GLN A 111 36.00 -20.15 38.92
CA GLN A 111 34.84 -20.84 39.48
C GLN A 111 33.98 -19.84 40.25
N VAL A 112 32.90 -19.38 39.65
CA VAL A 112 31.98 -18.40 40.21
C VAL A 112 30.85 -19.14 40.92
N GLU A 113 30.72 -18.94 42.23
CA GLU A 113 29.64 -19.55 43.02
C GLU A 113 28.38 -18.68 43.00
N ARG A 114 28.54 -17.36 43.09
CA ARG A 114 27.46 -16.37 43.12
C ARG A 114 27.98 -14.98 42.77
N GLY A 115 27.07 -14.06 42.46
CA GLY A 115 27.34 -12.64 42.24
C GLY A 115 27.42 -12.24 40.77
N ILE A 116 27.95 -11.04 40.51
CA ILE A 116 28.05 -10.45 39.17
C ILE A 116 29.51 -10.26 38.81
N LEU A 117 29.90 -10.70 37.62
CA LEU A 117 31.22 -10.50 37.05
C LEU A 117 31.12 -9.83 35.69
N LEU A 118 32.02 -8.90 35.42
CA LEU A 118 32.20 -8.24 34.14
C LEU A 118 33.62 -8.50 33.65
N SER A 119 33.75 -9.37 32.64
CA SER A 119 35.02 -9.66 31.98
C SER A 119 35.20 -8.75 30.78
N ARG A 120 36.34 -8.06 30.71
CA ARG A 120 36.71 -7.14 29.62
C ARG A 120 38.09 -7.47 29.08
N VAL A 121 38.16 -7.66 27.76
CA VAL A 121 39.41 -7.81 27.00
C VAL A 121 39.59 -6.54 26.15
N PRO A 122 40.54 -5.65 26.48
CA PRO A 122 40.72 -4.40 25.76
C PRO A 122 41.34 -4.62 24.36
N ALA A 123 40.99 -3.74 23.41
CA ALA A 123 41.62 -3.70 22.11
C ALA A 123 43.11 -3.34 22.26
N GLY A 124 44.01 -4.22 21.82
CA GLY A 124 45.46 -4.01 21.88
C GLY A 124 46.18 -4.61 23.10
N ALA A 125 45.54 -5.52 23.85
CA ALA A 125 46.24 -6.33 24.84
C ALA A 125 47.44 -7.06 24.19
N ALA A 126 48.63 -6.87 24.75
CA ALA A 126 49.88 -7.33 24.15
C ALA A 126 49.92 -8.87 24.09
N ARG A 127 50.22 -9.41 22.91
CA ARG A 127 50.50 -10.84 22.69
C ARG A 127 51.76 -11.22 23.46
N THR A 128 51.61 -11.70 24.68
CA THR A 128 52.71 -12.26 25.47
C THR A 128 52.87 -13.75 25.15
N GLY A 129 53.75 -14.04 24.19
CA GLY A 129 54.35 -15.37 24.01
C GLY A 129 53.68 -16.30 22.98
N GLN A 130 54.51 -16.95 22.17
CA GLN A 130 54.12 -18.06 21.30
C GLN A 130 53.61 -19.24 22.16
N GLY A 131 52.33 -19.61 22.02
CA GLY A 131 51.92 -21.01 22.22
C GLY A 131 50.72 -21.31 23.13
N SER A 132 50.28 -20.45 24.05
CA SER A 132 49.13 -20.76 24.91
C SER A 132 47.93 -19.86 24.58
N LYS A 133 46.92 -20.43 23.92
CA LYS A 133 45.56 -19.87 23.88
C LYS A 133 44.98 -19.95 25.30
N VAL A 134 45.31 -19.01 26.18
CA VAL A 134 44.72 -18.97 27.51
C VAL A 134 43.29 -18.44 27.36
N ALA A 135 42.32 -19.34 27.21
CA ALA A 135 40.91 -18.98 27.31
C ALA A 135 40.59 -18.75 28.80
N LEU A 136 39.86 -17.68 29.12
CA LEU A 136 39.25 -17.60 30.44
C LEU A 136 38.00 -18.46 30.40
N THR A 137 37.98 -19.44 31.29
CA THR A 137 36.87 -20.34 31.47
C THR A 137 36.13 -19.94 32.74
N ILE A 138 34.94 -19.36 32.60
CA ILE A 138 34.08 -19.02 33.73
C ILE A 138 33.16 -20.21 33.99
N ARG A 139 33.40 -20.92 35.08
CA ARG A 139 32.57 -22.04 35.51
C ARG A 139 31.59 -21.57 36.57
N THR A 140 30.30 -21.70 36.29
CA THR A 140 29.22 -21.42 37.25
C THR A 140 28.56 -22.73 37.65
N PRO A 141 27.68 -22.74 38.67
CA PRO A 141 26.81 -23.88 38.90
C PRO A 141 26.06 -24.26 37.63
N PHE A 142 25.67 -23.33 36.76
CA PHE A 142 24.77 -23.59 35.64
C PHE A 142 25.45 -24.07 34.36
N GLY A 143 26.77 -23.92 34.25
CA GLY A 143 27.52 -24.33 33.07
C GLY A 143 28.89 -23.67 32.97
N LEU A 144 29.48 -23.78 31.79
CA LEU A 144 30.80 -23.28 31.46
C LEU A 144 30.70 -22.20 30.39
N THR A 145 31.29 -21.04 30.62
CA THR A 145 31.42 -20.00 29.59
C THR A 145 32.88 -19.88 29.19
N ARG A 146 33.18 -20.09 27.90
CA ARG A 146 34.51 -19.85 27.33
C ARG A 146 34.54 -18.47 26.69
N VAL A 147 35.45 -17.64 27.16
CA VAL A 147 35.71 -16.30 26.61
C VAL A 147 37.04 -16.33 25.86
N GLY A 148 36.99 -16.11 24.54
CA GLY A 148 38.17 -16.07 23.69
C GLY A 148 39.14 -14.96 24.09
N ALA A 149 40.44 -15.17 23.86
CA ALA A 149 41.48 -14.16 24.09
C ALA A 149 41.90 -13.42 22.80
N ASP A 150 41.43 -13.87 21.63
CA ASP A 150 41.92 -13.42 20.32
C ASP A 150 41.23 -12.13 19.84
N GLU A 151 40.05 -11.79 20.38
CA GLU A 151 39.24 -10.65 19.96
C GLU A 151 38.78 -9.82 21.18
N PRO A 152 38.57 -8.50 21.04
CA PRO A 152 37.96 -7.67 22.08
C PRO A 152 36.60 -8.24 22.49
N SER A 153 36.41 -8.46 23.79
CA SER A 153 35.19 -9.04 24.32
C SER A 153 34.77 -8.36 25.63
N GLU A 154 33.47 -8.14 25.80
CA GLU A 154 32.86 -7.71 27.06
C GLU A 154 31.72 -8.67 27.39
N VAL A 155 31.85 -9.39 28.50
CA VAL A 155 30.90 -10.43 28.93
C VAL A 155 30.51 -10.18 30.38
N ARG A 156 29.19 -10.07 30.62
CA ARG A 156 28.62 -9.96 31.97
C ARG A 156 28.04 -11.30 32.38
N VAL A 157 28.53 -11.87 33.47
CA VAL A 157 28.03 -13.12 34.07
C VAL A 157 27.34 -12.78 35.38
N GLN A 158 26.11 -13.25 35.56
CA GLN A 158 25.35 -13.13 36.80
C GLN A 158 24.94 -14.52 37.27
N VAL A 159 25.24 -14.82 38.53
CA VAL A 159 24.93 -16.10 39.18
C VAL A 159 24.11 -15.83 40.43
N ALA A 160 22.85 -16.27 40.40
CA ALA A 160 21.93 -16.30 41.53
C ALA A 160 21.74 -17.75 42.02
N GLU A 161 20.97 -17.95 43.09
CA GLU A 161 20.74 -19.25 43.71
C GLU A 161 20.22 -20.31 42.73
N ASP A 162 19.18 -19.96 41.96
CA ASP A 162 18.51 -20.88 41.02
C ASP A 162 18.62 -20.47 39.54
N ALA A 163 19.38 -19.41 39.24
CA ALA A 163 19.49 -18.87 37.89
C ALA A 163 20.89 -18.36 37.54
N GLY A 164 21.27 -18.57 36.28
CA GLY A 164 22.49 -18.01 35.68
C GLY A 164 22.16 -17.21 34.44
N ARG A 165 22.80 -16.05 34.26
CA ARG A 165 22.67 -15.23 33.06
C ARG A 165 24.03 -14.81 32.54
N VAL A 166 24.27 -15.00 31.26
CA VAL A 166 25.51 -14.59 30.56
C VAL A 166 25.11 -13.66 29.42
N GLU A 167 25.46 -12.38 29.53
CA GLU A 167 25.18 -11.36 28.52
C GLU A 167 26.47 -11.01 27.75
N VAL A 168 26.40 -11.04 26.42
CA VAL A 168 27.53 -10.70 25.54
C VAL A 168 27.34 -9.26 25.08
N ARG A 169 28.16 -8.34 25.60
CA ARG A 169 28.09 -6.92 25.23
C ARG A 169 29.00 -6.57 24.05
N LEU A 170 30.06 -7.35 23.86
CA LEU A 170 30.99 -7.26 22.74
C LEU A 170 31.66 -8.62 22.51
N GLY A 171 31.87 -8.99 21.26
CA GLY A 171 32.53 -10.24 20.87
C GLY A 171 31.60 -11.45 20.82
N ALA A 172 32.15 -12.64 21.00
CA ALA A 172 31.41 -13.90 20.99
C ALA A 172 31.90 -14.85 22.08
N ILE A 173 31.01 -15.73 22.56
CA ILE A 173 31.30 -16.75 23.57
C ILE A 173 30.77 -18.11 23.15
N GLU A 174 31.31 -19.14 23.80
CA GLU A 174 30.75 -20.49 23.79
C GLU A 174 30.29 -20.85 25.22
N PHE A 175 29.01 -21.13 25.37
CA PHE A 175 28.41 -21.61 26.63
C PHE A 175 28.14 -23.10 26.54
N VAL A 176 28.55 -23.88 27.53
CA VAL A 176 28.26 -25.31 27.65
C VAL A 176 27.42 -25.53 28.91
N GLY A 177 26.17 -25.94 28.72
CA GLY A 177 25.24 -26.24 29.82
C GLY A 177 25.59 -27.53 30.56
N ARG A 178 24.96 -27.76 31.72
CA ARG A 178 25.08 -29.04 32.46
C ARG A 178 24.66 -30.27 31.66
N ASP A 179 23.77 -30.08 30.69
CA ASP A 179 23.33 -31.14 29.77
C ASP A 179 24.34 -31.43 28.64
N GLY A 180 25.49 -30.76 28.65
CA GLY A 180 26.52 -30.87 27.63
C GLY A 180 26.19 -30.13 26.33
N LYS A 181 25.03 -29.46 26.23
CA LYS A 181 24.69 -28.68 25.04
C LYS A 181 25.55 -27.43 24.98
N THR A 182 26.04 -27.18 23.78
CA THR A 182 26.88 -26.03 23.48
C THR A 182 26.06 -24.98 22.74
N LEU A 183 26.03 -23.75 23.25
CA LEU A 183 25.41 -22.59 22.66
C LEU A 183 26.48 -21.56 22.30
N ARG A 184 26.39 -20.99 21.11
CA ARG A 184 27.21 -19.83 20.73
C ARG A 184 26.36 -18.57 20.84
N ALA A 185 26.88 -17.55 21.50
CA ALA A 185 26.24 -16.26 21.68
C ALA A 185 27.18 -15.15 21.19
N SER A 186 26.63 -14.16 20.48
CA SER A 186 27.37 -13.03 19.91
C SER A 186 26.90 -11.71 20.51
N GLU A 187 27.51 -10.59 20.10
CA GLU A 187 27.16 -9.25 20.57
C GLU A 187 25.64 -8.97 20.59
N GLY A 188 25.12 -8.70 21.79
CA GLY A 188 23.72 -8.40 22.07
C GLY A 188 22.86 -9.60 22.44
N ASP A 189 23.39 -10.82 22.39
CA ASP A 189 22.73 -12.02 22.86
C ASP A 189 22.90 -12.21 24.38
N ALA A 190 21.98 -12.95 24.99
CA ALA A 190 22.12 -13.45 26.35
C ALA A 190 21.82 -14.95 26.43
N VAL A 191 22.55 -15.67 27.26
CA VAL A 191 22.22 -17.05 27.65
C VAL A 191 21.58 -16.99 29.03
N GLU A 192 20.34 -17.47 29.14
CA GLU A 192 19.64 -17.58 30.42
C GLU A 192 19.50 -19.05 30.82
N VAL A 193 19.79 -19.35 32.08
CA VAL A 193 19.65 -20.67 32.68
C VAL A 193 18.76 -20.58 33.90
N THR A 194 17.59 -21.22 33.84
CA THR A 194 16.61 -21.27 34.93
C THR A 194 16.13 -22.70 35.12
N SER A 195 16.22 -23.22 36.34
CA SER A 195 15.74 -24.58 36.68
C SER A 195 16.27 -25.68 35.74
N GLY A 196 17.54 -25.56 35.31
CA GLY A 196 18.20 -26.52 34.43
C GLY A 196 17.87 -26.42 32.93
N ARG A 197 16.99 -25.48 32.51
CA ARG A 197 16.80 -25.16 31.10
C ARG A 197 17.74 -24.04 30.69
N THR A 198 18.46 -24.26 29.59
CA THR A 198 19.37 -23.27 28.99
C THR A 198 18.73 -22.74 27.71
N GLU A 199 18.55 -21.43 27.61
CA GLU A 199 17.97 -20.76 26.43
C GLU A 199 18.88 -19.64 25.93
N LEU A 200 19.04 -19.56 24.61
CA LEU A 200 19.71 -18.44 23.94
C LEU A 200 18.65 -17.37 23.63
N VAL A 201 18.75 -16.24 24.31
CA VAL A 201 17.94 -15.04 24.07
C VAL A 201 18.70 -14.17 23.08
N ALA A 202 18.36 -14.30 21.79
CA ALA A 202 18.98 -13.50 20.74
C ALA A 202 18.63 -12.01 20.86
N ARG A 203 19.52 -11.13 20.40
CA ARG A 203 19.23 -9.69 20.25
C ARG A 203 17.93 -9.49 19.45
N GLY A 204 16.89 -8.97 20.10
CA GLY A 204 15.58 -8.73 19.49
C GLY A 204 14.48 -9.70 19.93
N ALA A 205 14.79 -10.75 20.70
CA ALA A 205 13.80 -11.63 21.34
C ALA A 205 13.20 -11.03 22.62
N ARG A 206 13.14 -9.69 22.74
CA ARG A 206 12.11 -9.11 23.61
C ARG A 206 10.79 -9.49 22.94
N VAL A 207 10.02 -10.36 23.58
CA VAL A 207 8.59 -10.46 23.33
C VAL A 207 8.04 -9.06 23.67
N LEU A 208 8.04 -8.17 22.68
CA LEU A 208 7.21 -6.98 22.70
C LEU A 208 5.80 -7.53 22.74
N GLU A 209 5.19 -7.54 23.92
CA GLU A 209 3.77 -7.78 24.05
C GLU A 209 3.08 -6.58 23.40
N LEU A 210 2.79 -6.71 22.10
CA LEU A 210 2.17 -5.66 21.32
C LEU A 210 0.72 -5.52 21.80
N ALA A 211 0.32 -4.31 22.18
CA ALA A 211 -1.06 -4.05 22.58
C ALA A 211 -2.00 -4.30 21.40
N PRO A 212 -3.15 -4.98 21.58
CA PRO A 212 -4.06 -5.24 20.48
C PRO A 212 -4.64 -3.93 19.92
N ILE A 213 -4.69 -3.82 18.58
CA ILE A 213 -5.31 -2.71 17.87
C ILE A 213 -6.76 -3.08 17.53
N PRO A 214 -7.77 -2.31 18.00
CA PRO A 214 -9.13 -2.45 17.52
C PRO A 214 -9.21 -2.13 16.02
N VAL A 215 -9.82 -3.02 15.25
CA VAL A 215 -10.06 -2.80 13.81
C VAL A 215 -11.53 -2.53 13.57
N THR A 216 -11.87 -1.28 13.23
CA THR A 216 -13.26 -0.88 12.95
C THR A 216 -13.55 -0.98 11.45
N VAL A 217 -14.58 -1.73 11.08
CA VAL A 217 -15.05 -1.86 9.70
C VAL A 217 -16.20 -0.88 9.45
N ARG A 218 -16.09 -0.08 8.40
CA ARG A 218 -17.11 0.88 7.96
C ARG A 218 -17.43 0.67 6.48
N LEU A 219 -18.70 0.80 6.12
CA LEU A 219 -19.11 0.83 4.72
C LEU A 219 -18.65 2.16 4.08
N ALA A 220 -17.91 2.09 2.99
CA ALA A 220 -17.56 3.28 2.20
C ALA A 220 -18.55 3.50 1.06
N SER A 221 -18.90 2.44 0.32
CA SER A 221 -19.91 2.50 -0.75
C SER A 221 -20.55 1.14 -0.99
N GLY A 222 -21.73 1.15 -1.63
CA GLY A 222 -22.42 -0.08 -2.04
C GLY A 222 -22.80 -0.99 -0.87
N ARG A 223 -22.36 -2.25 -0.90
CA ARG A 223 -22.67 -3.26 0.13
C ARG A 223 -21.42 -3.98 0.62
N ALA A 224 -21.28 -4.03 1.94
CA ALA A 224 -20.27 -4.81 2.66
C ALA A 224 -20.94 -5.65 3.75
N GLU A 225 -20.36 -6.80 4.05
CA GLU A 225 -20.85 -7.77 5.03
C GLU A 225 -19.68 -8.24 5.89
N VAL A 226 -19.94 -8.48 7.17
CA VAL A 226 -18.98 -9.06 8.12
C VAL A 226 -19.45 -10.43 8.58
N ARG A 227 -18.52 -11.22 9.09
CA ARG A 227 -18.76 -12.53 9.70
C ARG A 227 -17.81 -12.73 10.86
N ALA A 228 -18.34 -13.18 12.00
CA ALA A 228 -17.52 -13.50 13.16
C ALA A 228 -16.73 -14.81 12.95
N ARG A 229 -15.64 -14.98 13.69
CA ARG A 229 -14.85 -16.23 13.67
C ARG A 229 -15.75 -17.43 13.96
N GLY A 230 -15.75 -18.42 13.06
CA GLY A 230 -16.51 -19.67 13.22
C GLY A 230 -18.02 -19.56 12.93
N ALA A 231 -18.56 -18.37 12.67
CA ALA A 231 -19.95 -18.21 12.25
C ALA A 231 -20.13 -18.62 10.77
N SER A 232 -21.29 -19.19 10.43
CA SER A 232 -21.67 -19.47 9.03
C SER A 232 -22.23 -18.23 8.33
N ASP A 233 -22.92 -17.39 9.09
CA ASP A 233 -23.81 -16.37 8.52
C ASP A 233 -23.11 -15.04 8.34
N TRP A 234 -23.34 -14.44 7.17
CA TRP A 234 -22.86 -13.10 6.85
C TRP A 234 -23.91 -12.07 7.18
N ARG A 235 -23.51 -11.01 7.88
CA ARG A 235 -24.39 -9.90 8.25
C ARG A 235 -23.91 -8.60 7.61
N PRO A 236 -24.82 -7.69 7.19
CA PRO A 236 -24.42 -6.38 6.69
C PRO A 236 -23.61 -5.60 7.73
N VAL A 237 -22.63 -4.82 7.27
CA VAL A 237 -21.87 -3.91 8.14
C VAL A 237 -22.81 -2.86 8.75
N ALA A 238 -22.73 -2.67 10.06
CA ALA A 238 -23.53 -1.67 10.76
C ALA A 238 -23.24 -0.23 10.26
N LYS A 239 -24.27 0.65 10.24
CA LYS A 239 -24.15 2.02 9.72
C LYS A 239 -23.09 2.85 10.46
N GLN A 240 -23.00 2.67 11.77
CA GLN A 240 -22.04 3.35 12.64
C GLN A 240 -20.62 2.75 12.57
N GLY A 241 -20.44 1.66 11.81
CA GLY A 241 -19.25 0.82 11.85
C GLY A 241 -19.29 -0.19 12.99
N GLU A 242 -18.41 -1.17 12.94
CA GLU A 242 -18.32 -2.21 13.97
C GLU A 242 -16.91 -2.79 14.08
N VAL A 243 -16.55 -3.24 15.29
CA VAL A 243 -15.23 -3.83 15.55
C VAL A 243 -15.18 -5.25 14.99
N LEU A 244 -14.15 -5.52 14.19
CA LEU A 244 -13.83 -6.85 13.68
C LEU A 244 -12.82 -7.51 14.62
N ALA A 245 -13.24 -8.60 15.25
CA ALA A 245 -12.33 -9.39 16.08
C ALA A 245 -11.38 -10.26 15.22
N PRO A 246 -10.21 -10.63 15.75
CA PRO A 246 -9.34 -11.66 15.16
C PRO A 246 -10.09 -12.94 14.74
N GLY A 247 -9.81 -13.41 13.53
CA GLY A 247 -10.51 -14.50 12.85
C GLY A 247 -11.83 -14.11 12.18
N GLY A 248 -12.29 -12.87 12.32
CA GLY A 248 -13.45 -12.34 11.62
C GLY A 248 -13.17 -12.04 10.15
N SER A 249 -14.20 -12.12 9.32
CA SER A 249 -14.12 -11.86 7.87
C SER A 249 -14.94 -10.63 7.47
N VAL A 250 -14.49 -9.92 6.44
CA VAL A 250 -15.21 -8.85 5.75
C VAL A 250 -15.26 -9.19 4.27
N ARG A 251 -16.41 -9.01 3.64
CA ARG A 251 -16.53 -9.06 2.18
C ARG A 251 -17.33 -7.90 1.63
N THR A 252 -16.99 -7.48 0.43
CA THR A 252 -17.73 -6.49 -0.36
C THR A 252 -18.42 -7.19 -1.52
N ARG A 253 -19.54 -6.62 -1.97
CA ARG A 253 -20.20 -7.08 -3.21
C ARG A 253 -19.77 -6.22 -4.39
N ARG A 254 -20.23 -6.58 -5.59
CA ARG A 254 -19.97 -5.80 -6.80
C ARG A 254 -20.41 -4.34 -6.60
N GLY A 255 -19.50 -3.40 -6.83
CA GLY A 255 -19.70 -1.97 -6.62
C GLY A 255 -19.65 -1.52 -5.15
N GLY A 256 -19.36 -2.42 -4.21
CA GLY A 256 -19.19 -2.11 -2.80
C GLY A 256 -17.74 -1.87 -2.41
N SER A 257 -17.51 -1.14 -1.31
CA SER A 257 -16.20 -0.97 -0.68
C SER A 257 -16.34 -0.81 0.83
N ALA A 258 -15.30 -1.19 1.58
CA ALA A 258 -15.27 -1.07 3.03
C ALA A 258 -13.92 -0.53 3.50
N VAL A 259 -13.93 0.30 4.54
CA VAL A 259 -12.73 0.79 5.22
C VAL A 259 -12.53 -0.03 6.49
N LEU A 260 -11.30 -0.46 6.73
CA LEU A 260 -10.82 -1.09 7.96
C LEU A 260 -9.86 -0.10 8.62
N ALA A 261 -10.35 0.61 9.62
CA ALA A 261 -9.57 1.57 10.39
C ALA A 261 -8.86 0.84 11.54
N LEU A 262 -7.53 0.96 11.59
CA LEU A 262 -6.70 0.45 12.68
C LEU A 262 -6.59 1.55 13.72
N GLU A 263 -7.43 1.49 14.74
CA GLU A 263 -7.57 2.57 15.73
C GLU A 263 -6.23 2.82 16.45
N GLY A 264 -5.78 4.08 16.49
CA GLY A 264 -4.50 4.45 17.12
C GLY A 264 -3.24 4.21 16.27
N SER A 265 -3.33 3.56 15.10
CA SER A 265 -2.21 3.36 14.18
C SER A 265 -2.07 4.47 13.12
N ALA A 266 -3.17 5.14 12.76
CA ALA A 266 -3.30 5.99 11.56
C ALA A 266 -3.05 5.27 10.22
N THR A 267 -2.74 3.97 10.23
CA THR A 267 -2.79 3.10 9.05
C THR A 267 -4.25 2.86 8.66
N VAL A 268 -4.57 3.04 7.39
CA VAL A 268 -5.91 2.80 6.85
C VAL A 268 -5.83 1.70 5.79
N ALA A 269 -6.64 0.66 5.96
CA ALA A 269 -6.86 -0.37 4.96
C ALA A 269 -8.24 -0.22 4.33
N SER A 270 -8.38 -0.46 3.03
CA SER A 270 -9.67 -0.37 2.33
C SER A 270 -9.85 -1.53 1.38
N LEU A 271 -10.95 -2.25 1.53
CA LEU A 271 -11.32 -3.40 0.74
C LEU A 271 -12.13 -2.95 -0.49
N GLY A 272 -11.64 -3.28 -1.68
CA GLY A 272 -12.25 -2.90 -2.96
C GLY A 272 -13.52 -3.68 -3.29
N SER A 273 -14.05 -3.55 -4.51
CA SER A 273 -15.27 -4.25 -4.96
C SER A 273 -15.06 -5.75 -5.16
N ASP A 274 -16.06 -6.55 -4.78
CA ASP A 274 -16.07 -8.02 -4.85
C ASP A 274 -14.85 -8.68 -4.22
N ALA A 275 -14.44 -8.16 -3.07
CA ALA A 275 -13.28 -8.59 -2.33
C ALA A 275 -13.68 -9.25 -1.00
N GLU A 276 -12.78 -10.07 -0.45
CA GLU A 276 -12.96 -10.75 0.82
C GLU A 276 -11.63 -10.85 1.56
N LEU A 277 -11.67 -10.54 2.85
CA LEU A 277 -10.53 -10.41 3.73
C LEU A 277 -10.85 -11.07 5.08
N VAL A 278 -9.90 -11.76 5.67
CA VAL A 278 -9.93 -12.20 7.07
C VAL A 278 -8.93 -11.38 7.86
N LEU A 279 -9.33 -10.85 9.01
CA LEU A 279 -8.41 -10.27 9.98
C LEU A 279 -7.84 -11.39 10.84
N THR A 280 -6.52 -11.56 10.87
CA THR A 280 -5.86 -12.56 11.69
C THR A 280 -5.44 -11.98 13.03
N SER A 281 -4.73 -10.84 13.02
CA SER A 281 -4.46 -10.04 14.22
C SER A 281 -4.10 -8.61 13.85
N ALA A 282 -4.17 -7.69 14.81
CA ALA A 282 -3.67 -6.32 14.68
C ALA A 282 -3.12 -5.88 16.03
N GLU A 283 -1.90 -5.37 16.04
CA GLU A 283 -1.02 -5.28 17.20
C GLU A 283 -0.16 -4.00 17.11
N GLN A 284 -0.01 -3.28 18.21
CA GLN A 284 0.72 -2.03 18.32
C GLN A 284 1.92 -2.17 19.26
N GLY A 285 3.10 -1.77 18.81
CA GLY A 285 4.30 -1.63 19.62
C GLY A 285 4.68 -0.18 19.82
N ASP A 286 5.84 0.07 20.42
CA ASP A 286 6.28 1.44 20.75
C ASP A 286 6.47 2.30 19.49
N ALA A 287 7.08 1.75 18.43
CA ALA A 287 7.42 2.47 17.19
C ALA A 287 6.88 1.81 15.91
N SER A 288 6.19 0.68 16.03
CA SER A 288 5.68 -0.10 14.90
C SER A 288 4.29 -0.61 15.14
N ASP A 289 3.48 -0.67 14.09
CA ASP A 289 2.17 -1.29 14.10
C ASP A 289 2.19 -2.48 13.16
N GLU A 290 1.67 -3.62 13.58
CA GLU A 290 1.58 -4.84 12.78
C GLU A 290 0.12 -5.24 12.57
N ALA A 291 -0.25 -5.51 11.32
CA ALA A 291 -1.57 -6.01 10.97
C ALA A 291 -1.44 -7.24 10.09
N ARG A 292 -2.10 -8.33 10.47
CA ARG A 292 -2.09 -9.61 9.76
C ARG A 292 -3.45 -9.84 9.13
N PHE A 293 -3.48 -9.99 7.81
CA PHE A 293 -4.70 -10.26 7.05
C PHE A 293 -4.53 -11.47 6.13
N ASP A 294 -5.63 -12.14 5.81
CA ASP A 294 -5.71 -13.04 4.67
C ASP A 294 -6.65 -12.46 3.62
N LEU A 295 -6.09 -11.94 2.52
CA LEU A 295 -6.84 -11.46 1.37
C LEU A 295 -7.21 -12.66 0.49
N LEU A 296 -8.43 -13.15 0.67
CA LEU A 296 -8.97 -14.32 -0.03
C LEU A 296 -9.28 -14.01 -1.50
N ARG A 297 -9.80 -12.82 -1.80
CA ARG A 297 -10.10 -12.38 -3.16
C ARG A 297 -10.16 -10.86 -3.29
N GLY A 298 -9.96 -10.36 -4.50
CA GLY A 298 -10.08 -8.93 -4.82
C GLY A 298 -8.85 -8.12 -4.43
N TRP A 299 -9.08 -6.92 -3.90
CA TRP A 299 -8.08 -5.85 -3.77
C TRP A 299 -8.14 -5.22 -2.38
N LEU A 300 -6.97 -4.92 -1.83
CA LEU A 300 -6.75 -4.21 -0.58
C LEU A 300 -5.90 -2.98 -0.86
N ASN A 301 -6.47 -1.80 -0.65
CA ASN A 301 -5.73 -0.54 -0.68
C ASN A 301 -5.20 -0.23 0.73
N LEU A 302 -3.97 0.26 0.80
CA LEU A 302 -3.30 0.57 2.05
C LEU A 302 -2.80 2.00 2.01
N GLN A 303 -2.97 2.71 3.11
CA GLN A 303 -2.31 3.97 3.41
C GLN A 303 -1.57 3.79 4.73
N LEU A 304 -0.23 3.78 4.67
CA LEU A 304 0.61 3.58 5.84
C LEU A 304 0.68 4.85 6.69
N ALA A 305 0.93 4.68 7.98
CA ALA A 305 0.99 5.79 8.92
C ALA A 305 2.19 6.73 8.63
N ARG A 306 2.02 8.01 8.97
CA ARG A 306 3.13 8.96 9.01
C ARG A 306 3.87 8.84 10.34
N GLY A 307 5.20 8.80 10.30
CA GLY A 307 6.05 8.85 11.50
C GLY A 307 6.15 7.54 12.31
N ARG A 308 5.55 6.45 11.84
CA ARG A 308 5.67 5.10 12.42
C ARG A 308 5.94 4.07 11.33
N THR A 309 6.50 2.93 11.71
CA THR A 309 6.68 1.79 10.80
C THR A 309 5.44 0.91 10.81
N SER A 310 4.73 0.84 9.69
CA SER A 310 3.64 -0.09 9.48
C SER A 310 4.18 -1.39 8.89
N ARG A 311 3.83 -2.52 9.50
CA ARG A 311 4.04 -3.87 8.99
C ARG A 311 2.71 -4.51 8.66
N LEU A 312 2.52 -4.85 7.39
CA LEU A 312 1.38 -5.63 6.96
C LEU A 312 1.82 -7.05 6.62
N VAL A 313 1.18 -8.06 7.19
CA VAL A 313 1.47 -9.46 6.87
C VAL A 313 0.27 -10.07 6.15
N LEU A 314 0.56 -10.63 4.98
CA LEU A 314 -0.32 -11.46 4.16
C LEU A 314 0.32 -12.87 4.05
N PRO A 315 -0.45 -13.92 3.71
CA PRO A 315 0.12 -15.24 3.47
C PRO A 315 1.27 -15.19 2.44
N GLY A 316 2.51 -15.46 2.88
CA GLY A 316 3.69 -15.48 2.02
C GLY A 316 4.19 -14.11 1.53
N LEU A 317 3.70 -13.00 2.10
CA LEU A 317 4.14 -11.64 1.79
C LEU A 317 4.02 -10.75 3.02
N GLN A 318 5.11 -10.07 3.37
CA GLN A 318 5.09 -8.99 4.34
C GLN A 318 5.45 -7.66 3.67
N VAL A 319 4.80 -6.59 4.06
CA VAL A 319 5.05 -5.23 3.59
C VAL A 319 5.49 -4.39 4.79
N GLU A 320 6.68 -3.81 4.72
CA GLU A 320 7.22 -2.93 5.75
C GLU A 320 7.45 -1.54 5.17
N GLY A 321 6.93 -0.50 5.83
CA GLY A 321 7.14 0.88 5.38
C GLY A 321 6.50 1.91 6.28
N GLY A 322 6.48 3.15 5.84
CA GLY A 322 5.85 4.26 6.55
C GLY A 322 5.78 5.49 5.66
N GLY A 323 5.61 6.67 6.26
CA GLY A 323 5.71 7.95 5.53
C GLY A 323 4.58 8.16 4.51
N GLU A 324 3.36 7.75 4.85
CA GLU A 324 2.16 7.91 4.00
C GLU A 324 2.23 7.15 2.67
N ALA A 325 3.07 6.12 2.58
CA ALA A 325 3.10 5.26 1.40
C ALA A 325 1.72 4.65 1.14
N ARG A 326 1.29 4.69 -0.14
CA ARG A 326 0.03 4.10 -0.59
C ARG A 326 0.27 2.97 -1.56
N LEU A 327 -0.40 1.86 -1.30
CA LEU A 327 -0.25 0.62 -2.04
C LEU A 327 -1.61 0.06 -2.43
N ALA A 328 -1.69 -0.61 -3.57
CA ALA A 328 -2.81 -1.44 -3.95
C ALA A 328 -2.33 -2.89 -4.07
N VAL A 329 -2.85 -3.77 -3.22
CA VAL A 329 -2.54 -5.20 -3.22
C VAL A 329 -3.71 -5.97 -3.82
N ARG A 330 -3.47 -6.76 -4.86
CA ARG A 330 -4.48 -7.59 -5.52
C ARG A 330 -4.15 -9.07 -5.38
N ARG A 331 -5.12 -9.86 -4.90
CA ARG A 331 -5.04 -11.32 -4.95
C ARG A 331 -5.25 -11.80 -6.38
N THR A 332 -4.36 -12.67 -6.85
CA THR A 332 -4.41 -13.34 -8.15
C THR A 332 -4.39 -14.86 -7.94
N ALA A 333 -4.65 -15.62 -9.00
CA ALA A 333 -4.54 -17.09 -8.95
C ALA A 333 -3.10 -17.55 -8.64
N ALA A 334 -2.08 -16.79 -9.05
CA ALA A 334 -0.68 -17.11 -8.88
C ALA A 334 -0.04 -16.52 -7.60
N GLY A 335 -0.77 -15.72 -6.82
CA GLY A 335 -0.24 -15.02 -5.64
C GLY A 335 -0.73 -13.57 -5.57
N TYR A 336 0.17 -12.60 -5.45
CA TYR A 336 -0.18 -11.18 -5.32
C TYR A 336 0.43 -10.29 -6.40
N LEU A 337 -0.29 -9.23 -6.74
CA LEU A 337 0.26 -8.05 -7.39
C LEU A 337 0.20 -6.88 -6.43
N VAL A 338 1.30 -6.15 -6.28
CA VAL A 338 1.42 -5.01 -5.37
C VAL A 338 1.86 -3.80 -6.16
N ASP A 339 0.99 -2.80 -6.25
CA ASP A 339 1.27 -1.53 -6.92
C ASP A 339 1.61 -0.47 -5.87
N ALA A 340 2.76 0.18 -6.00
CA ALA A 340 3.09 1.34 -5.19
C ALA A 340 2.67 2.62 -5.90
N LEU A 341 1.72 3.33 -5.30
CA LEU A 341 1.19 4.59 -5.83
C LEU A 341 1.95 5.79 -5.26
N THR A 342 2.29 5.75 -3.97
CA THR A 342 3.14 6.75 -3.29
C THR A 342 4.06 6.09 -2.27
N GLY A 343 5.13 6.79 -1.92
CA GLY A 343 6.13 6.38 -0.95
C GLY A 343 7.04 5.27 -1.44
N GLN A 344 7.76 4.66 -0.50
CA GLN A 344 8.61 3.50 -0.71
C GLN A 344 8.35 2.51 0.43
N VAL A 345 8.27 1.23 0.08
CA VAL A 345 8.12 0.13 1.03
C VAL A 345 9.13 -0.98 0.73
N THR A 346 9.32 -1.88 1.69
CA THR A 346 10.06 -3.12 1.53
C THR A 346 9.10 -4.28 1.57
N LEU A 347 9.12 -5.10 0.51
CA LEU A 347 8.44 -6.38 0.46
C LEU A 347 9.38 -7.45 1.03
N VAL A 348 8.90 -8.20 2.01
CA VAL A 348 9.65 -9.25 2.70
C VAL A 348 9.00 -10.59 2.44
N ARG A 349 9.81 -11.58 2.07
CA ARG A 349 9.38 -12.94 1.81
C ARG A 349 10.46 -13.93 2.24
N GLY A 350 10.24 -14.61 3.36
CA GLY A 350 11.32 -15.34 4.02
C GLY A 350 12.48 -14.39 4.29
N ASP A 351 13.68 -14.75 3.84
CA ASP A 351 14.88 -13.90 3.97
C ASP A 351 15.01 -12.86 2.86
N ALA A 352 14.22 -12.96 1.78
CA ALA A 352 14.28 -12.02 0.66
C ALA A 352 13.63 -10.69 1.03
N ARG A 353 14.37 -9.60 0.83
CA ARG A 353 13.90 -8.22 1.01
C ARG A 353 14.03 -7.46 -0.30
N GLN A 354 12.91 -6.94 -0.80
CA GLN A 354 12.82 -6.26 -2.10
C GLN A 354 12.18 -4.89 -1.92
N ALA A 355 12.88 -3.83 -2.31
CA ALA A 355 12.30 -2.49 -2.32
C ALA A 355 11.24 -2.36 -3.41
N LEU A 356 10.17 -1.62 -3.12
CA LEU A 356 9.12 -1.22 -4.05
C LEU A 356 8.84 0.28 -3.88
N ARG A 357 9.05 1.05 -4.95
CA ARG A 357 8.89 2.51 -4.97
C ARG A 357 7.64 2.91 -5.73
N ALA A 358 7.11 4.09 -5.40
CA ALA A 358 6.00 4.70 -6.13
C ALA A 358 6.24 4.71 -7.66
N GLY A 359 5.28 4.19 -8.41
CA GLY A 359 5.39 3.99 -9.85
C GLY A 359 5.96 2.62 -10.25
N GLU A 360 6.07 1.68 -9.32
CA GLU A 360 6.48 0.29 -9.56
C GLU A 360 5.39 -0.71 -9.13
N ARG A 361 5.45 -1.90 -9.72
CA ARG A 361 4.61 -3.05 -9.44
C ARG A 361 5.49 -4.23 -9.06
N ALA A 362 5.13 -4.93 -8.00
CA ALA A 362 5.70 -6.23 -7.66
C ALA A 362 4.73 -7.37 -7.98
N THR A 363 5.25 -8.43 -8.58
CA THR A 363 4.58 -9.72 -8.71
C THR A 363 5.15 -10.70 -7.70
N VAL A 364 4.28 -11.24 -6.84
CA VAL A 364 4.62 -12.22 -5.80
C VAL A 364 3.96 -13.55 -6.16
N ASP A 365 4.77 -14.52 -6.54
CA ASP A 365 4.31 -15.86 -6.93
C ASP A 365 4.20 -16.77 -5.71
N ALA A 366 2.99 -17.15 -5.29
CA ALA A 366 2.72 -17.96 -4.12
C ALA A 366 3.46 -19.32 -4.11
N SER A 367 3.82 -19.87 -5.27
CA SER A 367 4.47 -21.19 -5.40
C SER A 367 6.00 -21.17 -5.29
N SER A 368 6.62 -20.00 -5.39
CA SER A 368 8.08 -19.84 -5.37
C SER A 368 8.55 -19.16 -4.09
N ALA A 369 9.65 -19.57 -3.47
CA ALA A 369 10.23 -18.84 -2.33
C ALA A 369 11.06 -17.61 -2.75
N GLN A 370 11.16 -17.34 -4.06
CA GLN A 370 11.99 -16.26 -4.60
C GLN A 370 11.47 -14.87 -4.24
N ALA A 371 12.38 -13.89 -4.28
CA ALA A 371 12.09 -12.47 -4.12
C ALA A 371 10.99 -12.00 -5.09
N PRO A 372 10.13 -11.04 -4.68
CA PRO A 372 9.16 -10.42 -5.56
C PRO A 372 9.81 -9.85 -6.84
N ARG A 373 9.20 -10.09 -8.00
CA ARG A 373 9.66 -9.48 -9.27
C ARG A 373 9.09 -8.08 -9.39
N VAL A 374 9.95 -7.06 -9.49
CA VAL A 374 9.55 -5.65 -9.57
C VAL A 374 9.72 -5.12 -11.00
N GLU A 375 8.72 -4.41 -11.49
CA GLU A 375 8.70 -3.76 -12.80
C GLU A 375 8.07 -2.36 -12.71
N PRO A 376 8.39 -1.42 -13.63
CA PRO A 376 7.73 -0.13 -13.68
C PRO A 376 6.23 -0.26 -13.98
N LEU A 377 5.39 0.51 -13.29
CA LEU A 377 3.99 0.68 -13.65
C LEU A 377 3.86 1.44 -14.96
N ALA A 378 2.87 1.05 -15.76
CA ALA A 378 2.46 1.84 -16.92
C ALA A 378 1.50 2.97 -16.48
N PRO A 379 1.57 4.15 -17.10
CA PRO A 379 0.55 5.18 -16.91
C PRO A 379 -0.81 4.68 -17.41
N ALA A 380 -1.88 5.09 -16.72
CA ALA A 380 -3.24 4.84 -17.16
C ALA A 380 -3.49 5.48 -18.55
N PRO A 381 -4.38 4.91 -19.38
CA PRO A 381 -4.56 5.32 -20.76
C PRO A 381 -4.88 6.81 -21.01
N LEU A 382 -5.63 7.43 -20.09
CA LEU A 382 -5.91 8.86 -20.14
C LEU A 382 -4.87 9.58 -19.29
N ALA A 383 -3.94 10.27 -19.95
CA ALA A 383 -2.98 11.16 -19.33
C ALA A 383 -3.51 12.60 -19.27
N LEU A 384 -3.50 13.19 -18.07
CA LEU A 384 -3.82 14.57 -17.79
C LEU A 384 -2.53 15.28 -17.37
N GLY A 385 -2.14 16.30 -18.13
CA GLY A 385 -0.94 17.09 -17.87
C GLY A 385 -1.19 18.24 -16.90
N VAL A 386 -0.20 19.12 -16.76
CA VAL A 386 -0.34 20.39 -16.04
C VAL A 386 -1.16 21.36 -16.91
N VAL A 387 -2.49 21.23 -16.87
CA VAL A 387 -3.45 22.09 -17.56
C VAL A 387 -4.59 22.44 -16.63
N ASP A 388 -5.13 23.65 -16.76
CA ASP A 388 -6.29 24.09 -15.99
C ASP A 388 -7.59 23.78 -16.74
N GLY A 389 -8.54 23.18 -16.02
CA GLY A 389 -9.93 23.04 -16.44
C GLY A 389 -10.22 21.95 -17.48
N ALA A 390 -9.37 20.94 -17.66
CA ALA A 390 -9.64 19.88 -18.63
C ALA A 390 -11.01 19.21 -18.39
N GLU A 391 -11.75 18.89 -19.45
CA GLU A 391 -13.06 18.24 -19.34
C GLU A 391 -12.94 16.77 -19.77
N VAL A 392 -13.38 15.85 -18.92
CA VAL A 392 -13.32 14.40 -19.16
C VAL A 392 -14.71 13.80 -19.16
N PHE A 393 -15.11 13.28 -20.33
CA PHE A 393 -16.37 12.57 -20.52
C PHE A 393 -16.12 11.06 -20.63
N HIS A 394 -16.53 10.29 -19.63
CA HIS A 394 -16.33 8.84 -19.60
C HIS A 394 -17.51 8.08 -18.96
N PRO A 395 -17.88 6.89 -19.48
CA PRO A 395 -18.86 6.01 -18.86
C PRO A 395 -18.18 4.89 -18.06
N GLY A 396 -17.32 5.25 -17.09
CA GLY A 396 -16.70 4.27 -16.18
C GLY A 396 -15.24 3.90 -16.43
N LEU A 397 -14.45 4.81 -17.03
CA LEU A 397 -12.98 4.82 -16.84
C LEU A 397 -12.62 4.59 -15.37
N GLN A 398 -11.63 3.72 -15.12
CA GLN A 398 -11.23 3.32 -13.77
C GLN A 398 -10.18 4.27 -13.19
N ASP A 399 -9.11 4.53 -13.95
CA ASP A 399 -7.97 5.33 -13.52
C ASP A 399 -7.57 6.35 -14.59
N VAL A 400 -6.98 7.45 -14.14
CA VAL A 400 -6.30 8.46 -14.97
C VAL A 400 -4.85 8.61 -14.52
N ALA A 401 -3.97 8.89 -15.47
CA ALA A 401 -2.59 9.25 -15.17
C ALA A 401 -2.50 10.77 -15.06
N ILE A 402 -2.07 11.28 -13.91
CA ILE A 402 -1.63 12.67 -13.78
C ILE A 402 -0.16 12.69 -14.16
N THR A 403 0.23 13.60 -15.05
CA THR A 403 1.56 13.66 -15.66
C THR A 403 2.16 15.06 -15.56
N TRP A 404 3.48 15.13 -15.44
CA TRP A 404 4.25 16.38 -15.43
C TRP A 404 5.59 16.16 -16.10
N GLU A 405 6.24 17.24 -16.52
CA GLU A 405 7.60 17.17 -17.07
C GLU A 405 8.62 16.93 -15.94
N GLY A 406 9.80 16.43 -16.26
CA GLY A 406 10.90 16.24 -15.30
C GLY A 406 10.78 14.96 -14.45
N GLU A 407 11.84 14.16 -14.48
CA GLU A 407 11.97 12.95 -13.66
C GLU A 407 12.51 13.26 -12.25
N GLY A 408 12.39 12.28 -11.36
CA GLY A 408 12.95 12.34 -10.02
C GLY A 408 11.90 12.41 -8.91
N GLU A 409 12.40 12.64 -7.70
CA GLU A 409 11.59 12.69 -6.48
C GLU A 409 10.71 13.95 -6.45
N ALA A 410 9.41 13.76 -6.24
CA ALA A 410 8.44 14.83 -6.06
C ALA A 410 7.40 14.45 -4.99
N THR A 411 6.80 15.45 -4.35
CA THR A 411 5.60 15.28 -3.52
C THR A 411 4.38 15.62 -4.36
N VAL A 412 3.40 14.73 -4.40
CA VAL A 412 2.15 14.93 -5.12
C VAL A 412 0.99 14.96 -4.14
N GLU A 413 0.06 15.88 -4.36
CA GLU A 413 -1.24 15.92 -3.70
C GLU A 413 -2.33 15.98 -4.77
N VAL A 414 -3.36 15.15 -4.62
CA VAL A 414 -4.54 15.07 -5.48
C VAL A 414 -5.77 15.10 -4.58
N ALA A 415 -6.74 15.94 -4.92
CA ALA A 415 -7.96 16.13 -4.13
C ALA A 415 -9.18 16.37 -5.03
N GLU A 416 -10.38 16.20 -4.45
CA GLU A 416 -11.64 16.45 -5.15
C GLU A 416 -12.07 17.94 -5.13
N ASP A 417 -11.32 18.79 -4.43
CA ASP A 417 -11.54 20.23 -4.30
C ASP A 417 -10.23 21.02 -4.38
N ALA A 418 -10.32 22.27 -4.83
CA ALA A 418 -9.18 23.16 -5.00
C ALA A 418 -8.48 23.55 -3.68
N ALA A 419 -9.16 23.41 -2.54
CA ALA A 419 -8.59 23.69 -1.23
C ALA A 419 -7.83 22.47 -0.65
N PHE A 420 -7.80 21.34 -1.37
CA PHE A 420 -7.16 20.09 -0.94
C PHE A 420 -7.70 19.54 0.38
N THR A 421 -8.98 19.79 0.68
CA THR A 421 -9.63 19.34 1.94
C THR A 421 -10.22 17.93 1.85
N ARG A 422 -10.48 17.43 0.62
CA ARG A 422 -10.92 16.07 0.33
C ARG A 422 -9.84 15.33 -0.47
N PRO A 423 -8.80 14.82 0.21
CA PRO A 423 -7.66 14.20 -0.44
C PRO A 423 -8.04 12.87 -1.10
N VAL A 424 -7.67 12.71 -2.36
CA VAL A 424 -7.74 11.44 -3.10
C VAL A 424 -6.44 10.67 -2.93
N LEU A 425 -5.29 11.35 -3.07
CA LEU A 425 -3.95 10.76 -2.96
C LEU A 425 -2.92 11.82 -2.54
N SER A 426 -2.00 11.44 -1.65
CA SER A 426 -0.86 12.27 -1.26
C SER A 426 0.36 11.39 -0.98
N GLY A 427 1.56 11.90 -1.28
CA GLY A 427 2.82 11.29 -0.88
C GLY A 427 3.97 11.55 -1.85
N THR A 428 5.13 10.94 -1.57
CA THR A 428 6.32 11.03 -2.42
C THR A 428 6.22 10.09 -3.62
N VAL A 429 6.69 10.52 -4.78
CA VAL A 429 6.72 9.77 -6.03
C VAL A 429 8.08 9.91 -6.71
N TYR A 430 8.42 8.97 -7.59
CA TYR A 430 9.74 8.91 -8.26
C TYR A 430 9.66 8.88 -9.79
N ARG A 431 8.45 8.90 -10.34
CA ARG A 431 8.16 8.85 -11.77
C ARG A 431 7.41 10.11 -12.17
N PRO A 432 7.50 10.58 -13.43
CA PRO A 432 6.83 11.79 -13.92
C PRO A 432 5.30 11.61 -14.11
N PHE A 433 4.72 10.63 -13.41
CA PHE A 433 3.29 10.39 -13.40
C PHE A 433 2.84 9.68 -12.11
N ILE A 434 1.55 9.77 -11.83
CA ILE A 434 0.85 8.87 -10.91
C ILE A 434 -0.49 8.44 -11.50
N ASN A 435 -0.92 7.22 -11.18
CA ASN A 435 -2.27 6.76 -11.47
C ASN A 435 -3.18 7.05 -10.28
N VAL A 436 -4.34 7.66 -10.53
CA VAL A 436 -5.37 7.89 -9.52
C VAL A 436 -6.72 7.42 -10.03
N PRO A 437 -7.65 7.01 -9.14
CA PRO A 437 -9.00 6.67 -9.53
C PRO A 437 -9.69 7.82 -10.27
N ALA A 438 -10.35 7.50 -11.38
CA ALA A 438 -11.14 8.44 -12.15
C ALA A 438 -12.54 8.57 -11.53
N PRO A 439 -12.94 9.75 -11.03
CA PRO A 439 -14.26 9.93 -10.45
C PRO A 439 -15.33 9.86 -11.54
N ALA A 440 -16.44 9.18 -11.29
CA ALA A 440 -17.53 9.09 -12.27
C ALA A 440 -18.15 10.47 -12.61
N ARG A 441 -18.11 11.39 -11.64
CA ARG A 441 -18.52 12.80 -11.73
C ARG A 441 -17.72 13.63 -10.74
N GLY A 442 -17.50 14.91 -11.03
CA GLY A 442 -16.90 15.85 -10.08
C GLY A 442 -15.66 16.52 -10.66
N MET A 443 -14.70 16.87 -9.80
CA MET A 443 -13.44 17.47 -10.21
C MET A 443 -12.29 16.78 -9.50
N LEU A 444 -11.12 16.77 -10.14
CA LEU A 444 -9.83 16.51 -9.51
C LEU A 444 -8.98 17.77 -9.62
N HIS A 445 -8.28 18.08 -8.53
CA HIS A 445 -7.24 19.08 -8.46
C HIS A 445 -5.96 18.40 -8.02
N TRP A 446 -4.83 18.76 -8.63
CA TRP A 446 -3.54 18.24 -8.23
C TRP A 446 -2.47 19.31 -8.21
N ARG A 447 -1.49 19.11 -7.34
CA ARG A 447 -0.24 19.84 -7.32
C ARG A 447 0.92 18.90 -7.12
N VAL A 448 2.03 19.20 -7.78
CA VAL A 448 3.28 18.45 -7.74
C VAL A 448 4.36 19.41 -7.34
N ARG A 449 5.05 19.13 -6.23
CA ARG A 449 6.18 19.90 -5.73
C ARG A 449 7.45 19.06 -5.87
N ARG A 450 8.39 19.55 -6.67
CA ARG A 450 9.71 18.91 -6.81
C ARG A 450 10.64 19.32 -5.67
N LYS A 451 11.73 18.57 -5.51
CA LYS A 451 12.77 18.84 -4.50
C LYS A 451 13.45 20.21 -4.67
N ASP A 452 13.50 20.73 -5.90
CA ASP A 452 14.02 22.07 -6.21
C ASP A 452 13.07 23.22 -5.80
N GLY A 453 11.90 22.91 -5.24
CA GLY A 453 10.88 23.88 -4.84
C GLY A 453 9.90 24.25 -5.95
N THR A 454 10.12 23.81 -7.20
CA THR A 454 9.21 24.05 -8.31
C THR A 454 7.87 23.36 -8.04
N GLN A 455 6.78 24.10 -8.23
CA GLN A 455 5.43 23.57 -8.09
C GLN A 455 4.65 23.74 -9.39
N VAL A 456 4.01 22.66 -9.84
CA VAL A 456 3.07 22.66 -10.96
C VAL A 456 1.72 22.17 -10.48
N SER A 457 0.64 22.63 -11.11
CA SER A 457 -0.73 22.28 -10.73
C SER A 457 -1.64 22.13 -11.94
N GLY A 458 -2.68 21.31 -11.80
CA GLY A 458 -3.71 21.17 -12.83
C GLY A 458 -5.06 20.81 -12.23
N SER A 459 -6.08 20.87 -13.07
CA SER A 459 -7.44 20.50 -12.71
C SER A 459 -8.16 19.83 -13.87
N ALA A 460 -9.08 18.93 -13.54
CA ALA A 460 -9.97 18.31 -14.52
C ALA A 460 -11.37 18.06 -13.95
N SER A 461 -12.39 18.35 -14.74
CA SER A 461 -13.78 17.98 -14.46
C SER A 461 -14.14 16.66 -15.11
N PHE A 462 -14.95 15.86 -14.43
CA PHE A 462 -15.38 14.54 -14.86
C PHE A 462 -16.89 14.49 -14.91
N ALA A 463 -17.42 13.93 -16.00
CA ALA A 463 -18.84 13.71 -16.18
C ALA A 463 -19.08 12.48 -17.05
N PRO A 464 -20.27 11.86 -16.97
CA PRO A 464 -20.69 10.96 -18.02
C PRO A 464 -20.81 11.73 -19.33
N GLU A 465 -20.62 11.02 -20.44
CA GLU A 465 -20.91 11.58 -21.75
C GLU A 465 -22.35 12.14 -21.79
N ARG A 466 -22.48 13.37 -22.29
CA ARG A 466 -23.80 13.98 -22.49
C ARG A 466 -24.54 13.15 -23.53
N ALA A 467 -25.68 12.56 -23.14
CA ALA A 467 -26.61 12.00 -24.10
C ALA A 467 -26.94 13.12 -25.09
N VAL A 468 -26.54 12.95 -26.35
CA VAL A 468 -26.99 13.81 -27.43
C VAL A 468 -28.49 13.57 -27.49
N ARG A 469 -29.28 14.49 -26.92
CA ARG A 469 -30.70 14.56 -27.23
C ARG A 469 -30.72 14.62 -28.75
N SER A 470 -31.29 13.61 -29.40
CA SER A 470 -31.62 13.72 -30.82
C SER A 470 -32.27 15.08 -30.95
N LEU A 471 -31.64 15.98 -31.72
CA LEU A 471 -32.17 17.32 -31.92
C LEU A 471 -33.66 17.14 -32.18
N ALA A 472 -34.46 17.81 -31.34
CA ALA A 472 -35.91 17.66 -31.30
C ALA A 472 -36.41 17.57 -32.74
N ARG A 473 -37.33 16.65 -33.02
CA ARG A 473 -37.92 16.43 -34.36
C ARG A 473 -38.50 17.74 -34.90
N VAL A 474 -37.66 18.64 -35.40
CA VAL A 474 -38.07 19.76 -36.22
C VAL A 474 -38.61 19.09 -37.46
N ARG A 475 -39.92 19.18 -37.66
CA ARG A 475 -40.55 18.68 -38.88
C ARG A 475 -39.99 19.56 -39.99
N ASN A 476 -39.07 19.03 -40.80
CA ASN A 476 -38.48 19.79 -41.91
C ASN A 476 -39.52 19.88 -43.03
N VAL A 477 -40.46 20.80 -42.84
CA VAL A 477 -41.56 21.07 -43.76
C VAL A 477 -41.06 21.99 -44.86
N VAL A 478 -41.23 21.56 -46.11
CA VAL A 478 -40.82 22.30 -47.30
C VAL A 478 -42.09 22.73 -48.04
N PRO A 479 -42.53 23.98 -47.87
CA PRO A 479 -43.70 24.48 -48.56
C PRO A 479 -43.40 24.69 -50.05
N GLU A 480 -44.42 24.48 -50.87
CA GLU A 480 -44.39 24.81 -52.30
C GLU A 480 -44.34 26.34 -52.49
N GLY A 481 -43.38 26.85 -53.26
CA GLY A 481 -43.18 28.29 -53.41
C GLY A 481 -41.95 28.67 -54.23
N PRO A 482 -41.85 29.95 -54.63
CA PRO A 482 -40.73 30.46 -55.42
C PRO A 482 -39.42 30.56 -54.60
N GLU A 483 -39.53 30.55 -53.27
CA GLU A 483 -38.40 30.66 -52.36
C GLU A 483 -37.63 29.35 -52.23
N LYS A 484 -36.30 29.45 -52.12
CA LYS A 484 -35.44 28.31 -51.81
C LYS A 484 -35.60 27.96 -50.34
N THR A 485 -36.11 26.78 -50.03
CA THR A 485 -36.08 26.25 -48.66
C THR A 485 -34.71 25.65 -48.38
N THR A 486 -34.04 26.09 -47.32
CA THR A 486 -32.74 25.54 -46.90
C THR A 486 -32.93 24.80 -45.59
N ILE A 487 -32.61 23.51 -45.56
CA ILE A 487 -32.63 22.68 -44.36
C ILE A 487 -31.19 22.49 -43.89
N PHE A 488 -30.90 23.01 -42.70
CA PHE A 488 -29.65 22.76 -41.99
C PHE A 488 -29.76 21.50 -41.14
N TYR A 489 -28.76 20.63 -41.19
CA TYR A 489 -28.73 19.41 -40.36
C TYR A 489 -27.31 19.10 -39.88
N GLN A 490 -27.19 18.55 -38.67
CA GLN A 490 -25.89 18.34 -37.99
C GLN A 490 -25.48 16.86 -37.85
N ASP A 491 -26.36 15.92 -38.21
CA ASP A 491 -26.12 14.46 -38.17
C ASP A 491 -26.48 13.81 -39.53
N LYS A 492 -27.45 12.89 -39.58
CA LYS A 492 -27.97 12.34 -40.84
C LYS A 492 -28.94 13.30 -41.51
N PRO A 493 -29.03 13.32 -42.86
CA PRO A 493 -30.06 14.06 -43.56
C PRO A 493 -31.43 13.73 -42.98
N PRO A 494 -32.23 14.72 -42.57
CA PRO A 494 -33.41 14.46 -41.78
C PRO A 494 -34.56 14.02 -42.69
N ALA A 495 -35.65 13.54 -42.09
CA ALA A 495 -36.89 13.33 -42.84
C ALA A 495 -37.42 14.69 -43.32
N VAL A 496 -37.89 14.73 -44.57
CA VAL A 496 -38.38 15.95 -45.23
C VAL A 496 -39.85 15.75 -45.56
N THR A 497 -40.70 16.73 -45.25
CA THR A 497 -42.12 16.70 -45.60
C THR A 497 -42.43 17.84 -46.54
N PHE A 498 -42.77 17.54 -47.79
CA PHE A 498 -43.23 18.52 -48.76
C PHE A 498 -44.70 18.83 -48.50
N THR A 499 -45.06 20.10 -48.53
CA THR A 499 -46.46 20.56 -48.37
C THR A 499 -46.83 21.49 -49.52
N TYR A 500 -48.02 21.33 -50.06
CA TYR A 500 -48.51 22.07 -51.23
C TYR A 500 -50.01 22.34 -51.08
N ALA A 501 -50.55 23.24 -51.90
CA ALA A 501 -51.97 23.54 -51.87
C ALA A 501 -52.78 22.33 -52.38
N SER A 502 -53.93 22.08 -51.76
CA SER A 502 -54.90 21.10 -52.27
C SER A 502 -55.56 21.61 -53.55
N GLU A 503 -55.70 20.75 -54.53
CA GLU A 503 -56.39 20.99 -55.78
C GLU A 503 -57.75 20.27 -55.78
N THR A 504 -58.84 21.00 -56.04
CA THR A 504 -60.22 20.51 -55.83
C THR A 504 -60.55 19.28 -56.69
N SER A 505 -59.92 19.16 -57.86
CA SER A 505 -60.15 18.03 -58.78
C SER A 505 -59.11 16.91 -58.66
N ALA A 506 -58.13 17.01 -57.75
CA ALA A 506 -57.08 16.03 -57.60
C ALA A 506 -57.48 14.89 -56.66
N ALA A 507 -57.37 13.65 -57.14
CA ALA A 507 -57.55 12.44 -56.32
C ALA A 507 -56.23 12.00 -55.65
N ARG A 508 -55.10 12.36 -56.26
CA ARG A 508 -53.74 12.04 -55.78
C ARG A 508 -52.72 13.04 -56.31
N TYR A 509 -51.55 13.07 -55.71
CA TYR A 509 -50.45 13.96 -56.04
C TYR A 509 -49.18 13.15 -56.25
N ARG A 510 -48.52 13.35 -57.38
CA ARG A 510 -47.17 12.82 -57.62
C ARG A 510 -46.15 13.88 -57.25
N VAL A 511 -45.32 13.60 -56.25
CA VAL A 511 -44.23 14.44 -55.80
C VAL A 511 -42.91 13.82 -56.24
N ALA A 512 -42.16 14.54 -57.06
CA ALA A 512 -40.87 14.10 -57.60
C ALA A 512 -39.77 15.09 -57.20
N VAL A 513 -38.64 14.57 -56.71
CA VAL A 513 -37.46 15.32 -56.29
C VAL A 513 -36.30 14.94 -57.19
N TYR A 514 -35.56 15.93 -57.68
CA TYR A 514 -34.45 15.84 -58.62
C TYR A 514 -33.23 16.51 -58.01
N ARG A 515 -32.03 16.01 -58.35
CA ARG A 515 -30.80 16.72 -58.00
C ARG A 515 -30.64 17.90 -58.96
N ALA A 516 -30.22 19.05 -58.45
CA ALA A 516 -29.94 20.21 -59.31
C ALA A 516 -28.87 19.84 -60.36
N GLY A 517 -29.19 20.07 -61.63
CA GLY A 517 -28.34 19.69 -62.78
C GLY A 517 -28.60 18.29 -63.35
N ALA A 518 -29.49 17.48 -62.76
CA ALA A 518 -29.88 16.16 -63.25
C ALA A 518 -31.41 15.97 -63.13
N LEU A 519 -32.14 16.42 -64.17
CA LEU A 519 -33.61 16.46 -64.17
C LEU A 519 -34.28 15.24 -64.83
N ASP A 520 -33.49 14.41 -65.52
CA ASP A 520 -34.04 13.28 -66.29
C ASP A 520 -34.48 12.12 -65.39
N THR A 521 -33.94 12.03 -64.17
CA THR A 521 -34.25 10.95 -63.23
C THR A 521 -34.49 11.52 -61.83
N PRO A 522 -35.67 11.31 -61.22
CA PRO A 522 -35.92 11.73 -59.86
C PRO A 522 -35.07 10.91 -58.88
N VAL A 523 -34.48 11.57 -57.90
CA VAL A 523 -33.80 10.93 -56.76
C VAL A 523 -34.80 10.37 -55.74
N ALA A 524 -36.04 10.89 -55.75
CA ALA A 524 -37.15 10.34 -54.98
C ALA A 524 -38.49 10.69 -55.66
N GLU A 525 -39.41 9.74 -55.70
CA GLU A 525 -40.78 9.95 -56.20
C GLU A 525 -41.80 9.28 -55.27
N ARG A 526 -42.90 9.97 -54.98
CA ARG A 526 -44.02 9.46 -54.18
C ARG A 526 -45.35 9.88 -54.80
N THR A 527 -46.32 8.98 -54.76
CA THR A 527 -47.73 9.32 -55.04
C THR A 527 -48.53 9.21 -53.75
N VAL A 528 -49.21 10.29 -53.37
CA VAL A 528 -49.93 10.42 -52.10
C VAL A 528 -51.32 11.00 -52.33
N THR A 529 -52.26 10.75 -51.42
CA THR A 529 -53.64 11.29 -51.49
C THR A 529 -53.79 12.63 -50.76
N GLU A 530 -52.90 12.93 -49.83
CA GLU A 530 -52.93 14.15 -49.03
C GLU A 530 -52.13 15.28 -49.69
N ALA A 531 -52.41 16.53 -49.27
CA ALA A 531 -51.67 17.73 -49.68
C ALA A 531 -50.26 17.84 -49.03
N ARG A 532 -49.64 16.68 -48.75
CA ARG A 532 -48.31 16.54 -48.16
C ARG A 532 -47.68 15.20 -48.54
N ALA A 533 -46.37 15.20 -48.76
CA ALA A 533 -45.59 13.99 -49.02
C ALA A 533 -44.35 13.94 -48.12
N ALA A 534 -44.18 12.84 -47.38
CA ALA A 534 -43.02 12.64 -46.52
C ALA A 534 -41.98 11.74 -47.18
N LEU A 535 -40.71 12.11 -47.04
CA LEU A 535 -39.55 11.27 -47.32
C LEU A 535 -38.85 10.91 -46.01
N ASP A 536 -38.42 9.65 -45.92
CA ASP A 536 -37.70 9.14 -44.75
C ASP A 536 -36.34 9.82 -44.57
N ALA A 537 -35.84 9.82 -43.33
CA ALA A 537 -34.50 10.32 -43.04
C ALA A 537 -33.45 9.55 -43.85
N GLY A 538 -32.54 10.27 -44.51
CA GLY A 538 -31.52 9.70 -45.39
C GLY A 538 -31.98 9.42 -46.83
N ALA A 539 -33.26 9.63 -47.18
CA ALA A 539 -33.74 9.50 -48.56
C ALA A 539 -33.11 10.53 -49.51
N LEU A 540 -32.75 11.71 -48.98
CA LEU A 540 -31.96 12.72 -49.67
C LEU A 540 -30.60 12.83 -49.01
N SER A 541 -29.55 13.08 -49.81
CA SER A 541 -28.21 13.39 -49.32
C SER A 541 -27.98 14.91 -49.28
N GLU A 542 -26.82 15.37 -48.84
CA GLU A 542 -26.46 16.79 -48.94
C GLU A 542 -26.51 17.32 -50.38
N GLY A 543 -26.91 18.57 -50.55
CA GLY A 543 -26.83 19.29 -51.82
C GLY A 543 -28.11 20.00 -52.23
N ASN A 544 -28.10 20.45 -53.49
CA ASN A 544 -29.17 21.22 -54.10
C ASN A 544 -30.16 20.32 -54.87
N TYR A 545 -31.45 20.58 -54.69
CA TYR A 545 -32.56 19.81 -55.24
C TYR A 545 -33.61 20.73 -55.89
N LEU A 546 -34.24 20.17 -56.92
CA LEU A 546 -35.46 20.71 -57.51
C LEU A 546 -36.58 19.71 -57.27
N TRP A 547 -37.76 20.16 -56.84
CA TRP A 547 -38.88 19.26 -56.60
C TRP A 547 -40.18 19.81 -57.19
N SER A 548 -41.06 18.92 -57.60
CA SER A 548 -42.35 19.28 -58.18
C SER A 548 -43.48 18.44 -57.60
N VAL A 549 -44.68 19.01 -57.65
CA VAL A 549 -45.92 18.32 -57.34
C VAL A 549 -46.83 18.37 -58.57
N THR A 550 -47.31 17.21 -59.00
CA THR A 550 -48.25 17.08 -60.11
C THR A 550 -49.58 16.53 -59.57
N PRO A 551 -50.67 17.33 -59.53
CA PRO A 551 -51.99 16.82 -59.19
C PRO A 551 -52.52 15.89 -60.29
N LEU A 552 -53.07 14.76 -59.88
CA LEU A 552 -53.61 13.73 -60.77
C LEU A 552 -55.10 13.50 -60.50
N SER A 553 -55.87 13.32 -61.57
CA SER A 553 -57.28 12.95 -61.51
C SER A 553 -57.48 11.54 -60.94
N ALA A 554 -58.74 11.16 -60.67
CA ALA A 554 -59.12 9.79 -60.32
C ALA A 554 -58.67 8.76 -61.37
N THR A 555 -58.64 9.14 -62.65
CA THR A 555 -58.17 8.31 -63.77
C THR A 555 -56.64 8.35 -63.94
N GLY A 556 -55.93 9.18 -63.19
CA GLY A 556 -54.46 9.35 -63.29
C GLY A 556 -53.98 10.36 -64.32
N ALA A 557 -54.89 11.07 -64.98
CA ALA A 557 -54.52 12.16 -65.87
C ALA A 557 -53.92 13.33 -65.07
N GLN A 558 -52.88 13.96 -65.61
CA GLN A 558 -52.29 15.15 -64.99
C GLN A 558 -53.26 16.32 -65.15
N LEU A 559 -53.63 16.95 -64.04
CA LEU A 559 -54.59 18.06 -64.03
C LEU A 559 -53.91 19.39 -64.28
N LYS A 560 -52.66 19.53 -63.84
CA LYS A 560 -51.80 20.69 -64.05
C LYS A 560 -50.33 20.26 -64.02
N GLY A 561 -49.50 20.93 -64.81
CA GLY A 561 -48.05 20.75 -64.79
C GLY A 561 -47.45 21.20 -63.45
N GLY A 562 -46.56 20.38 -62.88
CA GLY A 562 -45.87 20.71 -61.64
C GLY A 562 -44.80 21.78 -61.84
N ARG A 563 -44.84 22.85 -61.05
CA ARG A 563 -43.74 23.83 -60.99
C ARG A 563 -42.53 23.23 -60.27
N MET A 564 -41.33 23.67 -60.66
CA MET A 564 -40.09 23.30 -59.99
C MET A 564 -39.81 24.25 -58.83
N ASN A 565 -39.74 23.69 -57.63
CA ASN A 565 -39.45 24.37 -56.38
C ASN A 565 -38.03 24.03 -55.93
N LYS A 566 -37.38 24.93 -55.19
CA LYS A 566 -35.97 24.78 -54.80
C LYS A 566 -35.84 24.31 -53.35
N LEU A 567 -35.02 23.29 -53.13
CA LEU A 567 -34.65 22.77 -51.83
C LEU A 567 -33.14 22.62 -51.74
N GLU A 568 -32.54 23.07 -50.64
CA GLU A 568 -31.13 22.84 -50.35
C GLU A 568 -31.00 22.13 -49.00
N LEU A 569 -30.23 21.04 -48.98
CA LEU A 569 -29.83 20.36 -47.74
C LEU A 569 -28.38 20.72 -47.47
N VAL A 570 -28.14 21.47 -46.40
CA VAL A 570 -26.81 21.93 -45.98
C VAL A 570 -26.45 21.23 -44.68
N TYR A 571 -25.27 20.59 -44.67
CA TYR A 571 -24.70 20.12 -43.42
C TYR A 571 -24.21 21.32 -42.61
N ASP A 572 -24.81 21.54 -41.45
CA ASP A 572 -24.41 22.57 -40.51
C ASP A 572 -23.35 22.01 -39.55
N ASN A 573 -22.12 22.51 -39.69
CA ASN A 573 -20.98 22.10 -38.88
C ASN A 573 -20.78 22.94 -37.62
N SER A 574 -21.76 23.78 -37.24
CA SER A 574 -21.76 24.54 -35.98
C SER A 574 -21.97 23.66 -34.73
N VAL A 575 -21.47 22.41 -34.76
CA VAL A 575 -21.53 21.51 -33.62
C VAL A 575 -20.69 22.12 -32.49
N PRO A 576 -21.29 22.45 -31.33
CA PRO A 576 -20.57 23.16 -30.27
C PRO A 576 -19.56 22.27 -29.53
N VAL A 577 -19.66 20.95 -29.72
CA VAL A 577 -18.95 19.90 -28.97
C VAL A 577 -18.42 18.81 -29.90
N LEU A 578 -17.40 18.07 -29.44
CA LEU A 578 -16.96 16.86 -30.12
C LEU A 578 -18.05 15.79 -30.11
N MET A 579 -18.41 15.26 -31.27
CA MET A 579 -19.33 14.13 -31.42
C MET A 579 -18.58 12.90 -31.94
N VAL A 580 -18.56 11.82 -31.16
CA VAL A 580 -17.95 10.54 -31.56
C VAL A 580 -19.07 9.53 -31.89
N SER A 581 -19.24 9.21 -33.17
CA SER A 581 -20.27 8.27 -33.64
C SER A 581 -19.85 6.80 -33.51
N THR A 582 -18.56 6.52 -33.65
CA THR A 582 -17.98 5.19 -33.46
C THR A 582 -16.53 5.30 -32.93
N PRO A 583 -16.07 4.37 -32.06
CA PRO A 583 -16.81 3.26 -31.51
C PRO A 583 -17.83 3.68 -30.44
N ARG A 584 -18.85 2.85 -30.25
CA ARG A 584 -19.75 2.98 -29.09
C ARG A 584 -19.05 2.50 -27.84
N ASN A 585 -19.43 3.03 -26.68
CA ASN A 585 -18.98 2.47 -25.42
C ASN A 585 -19.46 1.00 -25.29
N GLY A 586 -18.58 0.12 -24.84
CA GLY A 586 -18.83 -1.33 -24.73
C GLY A 586 -18.77 -2.09 -26.06
N GLN A 587 -18.46 -1.43 -27.18
CA GLN A 587 -18.22 -2.12 -28.46
C GLN A 587 -17.05 -3.09 -28.33
N ALA A 588 -17.12 -4.24 -29.01
CA ALA A 588 -16.03 -5.22 -29.01
C ALA A 588 -14.73 -4.60 -29.54
N ALA A 589 -13.63 -4.84 -28.82
CA ALA A 589 -12.31 -4.43 -29.26
C ALA A 589 -11.80 -5.31 -30.42
N GLY A 590 -10.96 -4.72 -31.25
CA GLY A 590 -10.10 -5.39 -32.23
C GLY A 590 -8.72 -4.74 -32.21
N ALA A 591 -7.76 -5.28 -32.98
CA ALA A 591 -6.41 -4.70 -33.07
C ALA A 591 -6.45 -3.23 -33.53
N LYS A 592 -7.35 -2.93 -34.47
CA LYS A 592 -7.74 -1.57 -34.83
C LYS A 592 -9.26 -1.46 -34.79
N VAL A 593 -9.74 -0.28 -34.39
CA VAL A 593 -11.16 0.03 -34.31
C VAL A 593 -11.43 1.30 -35.11
N ARG A 594 -12.49 1.27 -35.91
CA ARG A 594 -12.92 2.43 -36.66
C ARG A 594 -13.37 3.53 -35.69
N ALA A 595 -12.83 4.71 -35.87
CA ALA A 595 -13.14 5.90 -35.11
C ALA A 595 -13.65 6.98 -36.07
N ALA A 596 -14.90 7.40 -35.88
CA ALA A 596 -15.50 8.43 -36.72
C ALA A 596 -16.39 9.38 -35.91
N GLY A 597 -16.59 10.57 -36.45
CA GLY A 597 -17.34 11.62 -35.78
C GLY A 597 -17.12 12.99 -36.41
N VAL A 598 -17.50 14.02 -35.66
CA VAL A 598 -17.48 15.43 -36.08
C VAL A 598 -16.88 16.23 -34.94
N ALA A 599 -15.93 17.11 -35.25
CA ALA A 599 -15.38 18.07 -34.32
C ALA A 599 -15.89 19.49 -34.64
N PRO A 600 -15.94 20.41 -33.66
CA PRO A 600 -16.21 21.82 -33.93
C PRO A 600 -15.19 22.41 -34.92
N VAL A 601 -15.59 23.52 -35.55
CA VAL A 601 -14.68 24.37 -36.32
C VAL A 601 -13.50 24.82 -35.44
N ASP A 602 -12.32 24.96 -36.05
CA ASP A 602 -11.04 25.30 -35.39
C ASP A 602 -10.51 24.32 -34.33
N ALA A 603 -11.13 23.14 -34.21
CA ALA A 603 -10.67 22.10 -33.30
C ALA A 603 -9.49 21.31 -33.88
N ARG A 604 -8.54 20.97 -33.01
CA ARG A 604 -7.54 19.92 -33.27
C ARG A 604 -7.93 18.66 -32.53
N LEU A 605 -7.96 17.53 -33.23
CA LEU A 605 -8.33 16.22 -32.69
C LEU A 605 -7.12 15.29 -32.66
N SER A 606 -7.01 14.50 -31.59
CA SER A 606 -6.13 13.35 -31.52
C SER A 606 -6.84 12.15 -30.90
N ILE A 607 -6.43 10.94 -31.26
CA ILE A 607 -6.89 9.69 -30.66
C ILE A 607 -5.69 8.98 -30.07
N ASN A 608 -5.72 8.70 -28.77
CA ASN A 608 -4.60 8.08 -28.04
C ASN A 608 -3.26 8.82 -28.29
N GLY A 609 -3.30 10.15 -28.31
CA GLY A 609 -2.14 11.01 -28.57
C GLY A 609 -1.74 11.16 -30.04
N ARG A 610 -2.29 10.36 -30.97
CA ARG A 610 -1.99 10.46 -32.41
C ARG A 610 -2.92 11.50 -33.07
N PRO A 611 -2.40 12.53 -33.76
CA PRO A 611 -3.22 13.51 -34.47
C PRO A 611 -4.16 12.87 -35.50
N VAL A 612 -5.36 13.42 -35.64
CA VAL A 612 -6.37 12.96 -36.61
C VAL A 612 -6.73 14.10 -37.55
N ALA A 613 -6.62 13.85 -38.85
CA ALA A 613 -7.02 14.80 -39.87
C ALA A 613 -8.54 14.96 -39.90
N LEU A 614 -8.98 16.20 -40.02
CA LEU A 614 -10.38 16.57 -40.23
C LEU A 614 -10.57 16.94 -41.71
N ASP A 615 -11.67 16.53 -42.33
CA ASP A 615 -12.02 16.97 -43.68
C ASP A 615 -12.52 18.42 -43.70
N GLY A 616 -12.82 18.97 -44.89
CA GLY A 616 -13.35 20.33 -45.03
C GLY A 616 -14.70 20.59 -44.35
N LYS A 617 -15.33 19.55 -43.78
CA LYS A 617 -16.57 19.61 -42.98
C LYS A 617 -16.31 19.29 -41.51
N HIS A 618 -15.05 19.28 -41.08
CA HIS A 618 -14.58 18.94 -39.74
C HIS A 618 -14.96 17.52 -39.27
N ARG A 619 -15.14 16.59 -40.22
CA ARG A 619 -15.42 15.19 -39.93
C ARG A 619 -14.12 14.40 -39.88
N PHE A 620 -14.09 13.38 -39.05
CA PHE A 620 -13.01 12.39 -39.03
C PHE A 620 -13.56 10.99 -39.24
N ASN A 621 -12.78 10.16 -39.91
CA ASN A 621 -13.04 8.74 -40.07
C ASN A 621 -11.70 8.03 -40.28
N THR A 622 -11.22 7.34 -39.25
CA THR A 622 -9.89 6.71 -39.23
C THR A 622 -9.93 5.37 -38.50
N TRP A 623 -8.82 4.64 -38.51
CA TRP A 623 -8.62 3.43 -37.72
C TRP A 623 -7.63 3.72 -36.60
N ALA A 624 -8.02 3.43 -35.36
CA ALA A 624 -7.20 3.65 -34.17
C ALA A 624 -6.94 2.35 -33.42
N GLU A 625 -5.74 2.22 -32.87
CA GLU A 625 -5.34 1.10 -32.00
C GLU A 625 -5.79 1.40 -30.56
N PRO A 626 -6.62 0.54 -29.93
CA PRO A 626 -6.98 0.69 -28.53
C PRO A 626 -5.77 0.55 -27.61
N VAL A 627 -5.82 1.21 -26.45
CA VAL A 627 -4.75 1.18 -25.43
C VAL A 627 -5.29 0.71 -24.09
N GLY A 628 -4.42 0.14 -23.24
CA GLY A 628 -4.77 -0.26 -21.88
C GLY A 628 -5.62 -1.53 -21.76
N SER A 629 -5.94 -1.88 -20.51
CA SER A 629 -6.82 -3.01 -20.16
C SER A 629 -7.76 -2.57 -19.02
N PRO A 630 -9.09 -2.44 -19.24
CA PRO A 630 -9.80 -2.72 -20.49
C PRO A 630 -9.35 -1.78 -21.64
N PRO A 631 -9.44 -2.23 -22.90
CA PRO A 631 -9.02 -1.42 -24.05
C PRO A 631 -9.87 -0.15 -24.19
N VAL A 632 -9.23 0.99 -24.41
CA VAL A 632 -9.92 2.29 -24.59
C VAL A 632 -9.45 3.06 -25.82
N LEU A 633 -10.32 3.95 -26.31
CA LEU A 633 -9.93 5.07 -27.16
C LEU A 633 -10.19 6.39 -26.43
N VAL A 634 -9.16 7.23 -26.34
CA VAL A 634 -9.20 8.57 -25.76
C VAL A 634 -9.16 9.58 -26.90
N PHE A 635 -10.29 10.27 -27.12
CA PHE A 635 -10.41 11.35 -28.07
C PHE A 635 -10.10 12.66 -27.35
N LYS A 636 -9.00 13.33 -27.72
CA LYS A 636 -8.65 14.64 -27.17
C LYS A 636 -8.89 15.72 -28.21
N MET A 637 -9.76 16.65 -27.88
CA MET A 637 -10.05 17.86 -28.64
C MET A 637 -9.42 19.07 -27.94
N THR A 638 -8.76 19.93 -28.72
CA THR A 638 -8.26 21.24 -28.23
C THR A 638 -8.75 22.34 -29.15
N ARG A 639 -9.05 23.51 -28.56
CA ARG A 639 -9.42 24.73 -29.28
C ARG A 639 -8.67 25.92 -28.67
N PRO A 640 -8.33 26.96 -29.45
CA PRO A 640 -7.76 28.18 -28.91
C PRO A 640 -8.65 28.78 -27.80
N GLY A 641 -8.08 29.14 -26.66
CA GLY A 641 -8.79 29.79 -25.55
C GLY A 641 -9.82 28.94 -24.80
N ALA A 642 -9.96 27.64 -25.11
CA ALA A 642 -10.89 26.74 -24.42
C ALA A 642 -10.14 25.57 -23.75
N PRO A 643 -10.68 25.00 -22.67
CA PRO A 643 -10.09 23.82 -22.06
C PRO A 643 -10.03 22.62 -23.02
N ALA A 644 -9.06 21.73 -22.79
CA ALA A 644 -8.98 20.48 -23.51
C ALA A 644 -10.15 19.57 -23.12
N VAL A 645 -10.80 18.96 -24.12
CA VAL A 645 -11.91 18.03 -23.91
C VAL A 645 -11.45 16.62 -24.26
N HIS A 646 -11.67 15.70 -23.34
CA HIS A 646 -11.34 14.28 -23.45
C HIS A 646 -12.64 13.47 -23.47
N MET A 647 -12.93 12.78 -24.56
CA MET A 647 -14.03 11.82 -24.64
C MET A 647 -13.46 10.41 -24.66
N VAL A 648 -13.92 9.55 -23.75
CA VAL A 648 -13.37 8.20 -23.57
C VAL A 648 -14.38 7.14 -24.00
N ARG A 649 -13.93 6.20 -24.83
CA ARG A 649 -14.66 4.99 -25.22
C ARG A 649 -13.98 3.77 -24.61
N THR A 650 -14.63 3.15 -23.64
CA THR A 650 -14.20 1.87 -23.09
C THR A 650 -14.75 0.74 -23.95
N LEU A 651 -13.87 -0.10 -24.48
CA LEU A 651 -14.24 -1.21 -25.35
C LEU A 651 -14.31 -2.51 -24.54
N LYS A 652 -15.16 -3.44 -24.99
CA LYS A 652 -15.23 -4.77 -24.41
C LYS A 652 -14.04 -5.56 -24.90
N GLN A 653 -13.19 -6.00 -23.96
CA GLN A 653 -12.10 -6.94 -24.24
C GLN A 653 -12.72 -8.19 -24.88
N ARG A 654 -12.16 -8.65 -26.01
CA ARG A 654 -12.53 -9.98 -26.53
C ARG A 654 -12.14 -10.98 -25.43
N GLY A 655 -13.09 -11.83 -25.04
CA GLY A 655 -12.76 -12.99 -24.23
C GLY A 655 -11.76 -13.89 -25.00
N PRO A 656 -11.12 -14.83 -24.30
CA PRO A 656 -10.34 -15.88 -24.95
C PRO A 656 -11.16 -16.61 -26.02
#